data_AF-A0A6A4W7L8-F1
#
_entry.id   AF-A0A6A4W7L8-F1
#
_cell.length_a   1.000
_cell.length_b   1.000
_cell.length_c   1.000
_cell.angle_alpha   90.00
_cell.angle_beta   90.00
_cell.angle_gamma   90.00
#
_symmetry.space_group_name_H-M   'P 1'
#
loop_
_entity.id
_entity.type
_entity.pdbx_description
1 polymer ?
#
loop_
_entity_poly.entity_id
_entity_poly.type
_entity_poly.pdbx_seq_one_letter_code
_entity_poly.pdbx_strand_id
1 'polypeptide(L)'
;MLRPRIVWLLLLVACWCSACASAQKTVSDGASAPATSGSSETSEKSDAPTAFPPPPTVTPTGEKCSELVLETRASRTEILRGVQPTVSMAEAIAVFAGVGIFASLIAYGFHMVRKHIYNDADNLDTTFDAGGKVSIGLTATTIVSQWTWSATLLQSSTVSSLYGISGPYWYAGGATIQIILFAVLSIQLKTRAPGAKTFLQVIHARFGPRTHQVYCVFAFLTNLVVMMSLTIAGTAVLNSLVADLSPEMAAMMLAIVIGGYTLIGGLGATFYVSYFNTALIFIMILMLVVEVYYNPADNPNNPFGSSERIFDFVECWKAPPGNKDGSYLTFLSQGGFIFGIVNIVGNFGTVFCDQAYWQSSVAAKPLQGVWGFILGGLTWFAIPFCLATTLGLSYLAMSSAQGVAMLSDKDVAKGLVAPMVAQTLLGRTGEYAMLFLILMAVMSTGSAEIIAVASIVIYDVYQIYLKPFRAELAPGECILCGHRVRPTNEDPKRCMCPSMQRCEPCRQDDAARAAVDSLVKPHYTCSVHGQFREYQERLLYYKNWSIVWTTFFSIPLCIFCWAVDLDLAWTYYFTGILISSAVVPIALSILWVRVSSRGMIGGAVGGCVCGITSWLVYASTYPGGLANFVVNTGHQTPMLIGNIVSVTVGGLVCIAVSLADNWRMTPEQMEHEWEKTRDIDNPLTPWVHVYRDCLDISEARNVSYHERPPIDGIVRRFRLAKRTAYGAGVCLTLLFVVIWTSSMIAAHPLDSAGFLAWTTLSRGWGFVAATFIIVVPLLQELYAIGHKWRKQQLVRSSPSDCLSLQSQCTSPTHSRADSAEVLAAENGAAPTENGTRKLPAE
;
A
#
# COMPACT_ATOMS: atom_id res chain seq x y z
N MET A 1 37.57 -12.21 7.41
CA MET A 1 38.51 -11.84 6.32
C MET A 1 37.74 -11.77 5.01
N LEU A 2 37.37 -10.56 4.56
CA LEU A 2 36.65 -10.37 3.30
C LEU A 2 37.57 -10.74 2.12
N ARG A 3 37.05 -11.51 1.15
CA ARG A 3 37.80 -11.94 -0.03
C ARG A 3 38.22 -10.71 -0.87
N PRO A 4 39.42 -10.70 -1.49
CA PRO A 4 39.94 -9.58 -2.30
C PRO A 4 38.97 -9.09 -3.39
N ARG A 5 38.14 -9.98 -3.94
CA ARG A 5 37.14 -9.65 -4.98
C ARG A 5 36.01 -8.73 -4.51
N ILE A 6 35.68 -8.72 -3.22
CA ILE A 6 34.63 -7.83 -2.65
C ILE A 6 35.19 -6.43 -2.44
N VAL A 7 36.47 -6.32 -2.03
CA VAL A 7 37.18 -5.04 -1.91
C VAL A 7 37.31 -4.37 -3.29
N TRP A 8 37.62 -5.15 -4.34
CA TRP A 8 37.64 -4.65 -5.72
C TRP A 8 36.27 -4.14 -6.20
N LEU A 9 35.17 -4.80 -5.82
CA LEU A 9 33.82 -4.35 -6.16
C LEU A 9 33.44 -3.06 -5.43
N LEU A 10 33.79 -2.95 -4.14
CA LEU A 10 33.57 -1.73 -3.35
C LEU A 10 34.42 -0.55 -3.86
N LEU A 11 35.65 -0.81 -4.29
CA LEU A 11 36.52 0.20 -4.90
C LEU A 11 36.02 0.63 -6.29
N LEU A 12 35.49 -0.29 -7.10
CA LEU A 12 34.85 0.04 -8.38
C LEU A 12 33.57 0.88 -8.19
N VAL A 13 32.76 0.56 -7.19
CA VAL A 13 31.57 1.34 -6.83
C VAL A 13 31.95 2.72 -6.29
N ALA A 14 32.97 2.82 -5.43
CA ALA A 14 33.49 4.10 -4.95
C ALA A 14 34.06 4.96 -6.11
N CYS A 15 34.78 4.34 -7.03
CA CYS A 15 35.32 5.01 -8.21
C CYS A 15 34.22 5.46 -9.18
N TRP A 16 33.13 4.70 -9.30
CA TRP A 16 31.96 5.07 -10.08
C TRP A 16 31.16 6.21 -9.41
N CYS A 17 30.99 6.19 -8.09
CA CYS A 17 30.40 7.30 -7.32
C CYS A 17 31.21 8.59 -7.47
N SER A 18 32.55 8.52 -7.42
CA SER A 18 33.43 9.68 -7.72
C SER A 18 33.32 10.13 -9.17
N ALA A 19 33.21 9.22 -10.14
CA ALA A 19 33.05 9.56 -11.54
C ALA A 19 31.70 10.24 -11.84
N CYS A 20 30.60 9.76 -11.23
CA CYS A 20 29.29 10.41 -11.32
C CYS A 20 29.30 11.80 -10.66
N ALA A 21 29.90 11.94 -9.48
CA ALA A 21 30.04 13.24 -8.81
C ALA A 21 30.87 14.24 -9.64
N SER A 22 31.90 13.77 -10.33
CA SER A 22 32.74 14.61 -11.19
C SER A 22 32.07 14.96 -12.52
N ALA A 23 31.26 14.06 -13.10
CA ALA A 23 30.55 14.31 -14.35
C ALA A 23 29.37 15.30 -14.21
N GLN A 24 28.84 15.47 -13.00
CA GLN A 24 27.74 16.40 -12.74
C GLN A 24 28.23 17.83 -12.40
N LYS A 25 29.43 17.95 -11.82
CA LYS A 25 30.07 19.25 -11.55
C LYS A 25 30.41 20.00 -12.86
N THR A 26 30.79 19.28 -13.92
CA THR A 26 30.99 19.85 -15.25
C THR A 26 29.69 20.32 -15.94
N VAL A 27 28.52 19.82 -15.51
CA VAL A 27 27.22 20.30 -16.01
C VAL A 27 26.75 21.54 -15.23
N SER A 28 27.04 21.64 -13.94
CA SER A 28 26.75 22.85 -13.15
C SER A 28 27.61 24.04 -13.55
N ASP A 29 28.88 23.81 -13.89
CA ASP A 29 29.82 24.88 -14.26
C ASP A 29 29.60 25.41 -15.69
N GLY A 30 28.82 24.70 -16.52
CA GLY A 30 28.42 25.13 -17.86
C GLY A 30 27.23 26.09 -17.91
N ALA A 31 26.55 26.32 -16.79
CA ALA A 31 25.33 27.14 -16.71
C ALA A 31 25.56 28.59 -16.22
N SER A 32 26.81 28.99 -15.96
CA SER A 32 27.15 30.36 -15.53
C SER A 32 27.92 31.11 -16.63
N ALA A 33 27.20 31.95 -17.38
CA ALA A 33 27.81 33.03 -18.16
C ALA A 33 28.15 34.24 -17.24
N PRO A 34 29.24 34.98 -17.49
CA PRO A 34 29.81 35.91 -16.51
C PRO A 34 29.12 37.29 -16.54
N ALA A 35 28.65 37.75 -15.38
CA ALA A 35 28.28 39.15 -15.18
C ALA A 35 29.52 39.97 -14.79
N THR A 36 29.69 41.08 -15.50
CA THR A 36 30.78 42.04 -15.42
C THR A 36 30.96 42.70 -14.06
N SER A 37 32.23 42.91 -13.72
CA SER A 37 32.79 43.59 -12.55
C SER A 37 32.29 45.02 -12.33
N GLY A 38 31.86 45.31 -11.09
CA GLY A 38 31.69 46.65 -10.54
C GLY A 38 32.21 46.65 -9.09
N SER A 39 33.00 47.66 -8.77
CA SER A 39 33.97 47.77 -7.68
C SER A 39 33.41 47.82 -6.25
N SER A 40 34.30 47.40 -5.35
CA SER A 40 34.31 47.45 -3.88
C SER A 40 33.92 48.77 -3.23
N GLU A 41 33.21 48.70 -2.11
CA GLU A 41 33.54 49.45 -0.88
C GLU A 41 32.89 48.82 0.37
N THR A 42 33.64 48.86 1.46
CA THR A 42 33.47 48.20 2.77
C THR A 42 32.55 48.97 3.73
N SER A 43 31.73 48.27 4.53
CA SER A 43 31.39 48.69 5.91
C SER A 43 30.73 47.56 6.70
N GLU A 44 31.39 47.13 7.77
CA GLU A 44 30.80 46.44 8.94
C GLU A 44 29.64 47.25 9.53
N LYS A 45 28.53 46.57 9.89
CA LYS A 45 27.74 46.82 11.11
C LYS A 45 26.67 45.75 11.31
N SER A 46 26.66 45.18 12.50
CA SER A 46 25.57 44.43 13.12
C SER A 46 24.29 45.26 13.14
N ASP A 47 23.17 44.73 12.68
CA ASP A 47 21.82 45.09 13.14
C ASP A 47 20.80 44.07 12.58
N ALA A 48 19.99 43.51 13.48
CA ALA A 48 18.78 42.78 13.12
C ALA A 48 17.71 43.77 12.64
N PRO A 49 16.87 43.42 11.64
CA PRO A 49 15.64 44.17 11.42
C PRO A 49 14.40 43.27 11.59
N THR A 50 13.80 43.36 12.77
CA THR A 50 12.33 43.37 12.90
C THR A 50 11.83 44.78 12.56
N ALA A 51 11.23 44.98 11.39
CA ALA A 51 10.29 46.07 11.11
C ALA A 51 9.58 45.81 9.77
N PHE A 52 8.25 45.79 9.82
CA PHE A 52 7.37 45.73 8.65
C PHE A 52 7.61 46.92 7.70
N PRO A 53 7.55 46.74 6.38
CA PRO A 53 7.19 47.84 5.50
C PRO A 53 5.68 48.13 5.63
N PRO A 54 5.22 49.37 5.41
CA PRO A 54 3.78 49.69 5.33
C PRO A 54 3.10 48.87 4.21
N PRO A 55 1.76 48.72 4.23
CA PRO A 55 1.06 47.91 3.23
C PRO A 55 1.42 48.45 1.83
N PRO A 56 1.91 47.61 0.91
CA PRO A 56 2.18 48.06 -0.43
C PRO A 56 0.84 48.39 -1.10
N THR A 57 0.51 49.67 -1.21
CA THR A 57 -0.63 50.15 -2.01
C THR A 57 -0.37 50.08 -3.52
N VAL A 58 0.81 49.61 -3.96
CA VAL A 58 1.10 49.30 -5.37
C VAL A 58 2.12 48.16 -5.42
N THR A 59 1.85 47.12 -6.21
CA THR A 59 2.79 46.03 -6.50
C THR A 59 4.05 46.59 -7.21
N PRO A 60 5.28 46.23 -6.82
CA PRO A 60 6.49 46.75 -7.48
C PRO A 60 6.81 46.11 -8.84
N THR A 61 5.81 45.68 -9.63
CA THR A 61 6.02 45.04 -10.95
C THR A 61 4.87 45.19 -11.97
N GLY A 62 3.83 46.00 -11.77
CA GLY A 62 2.84 46.25 -12.84
C GLY A 62 2.05 45.01 -13.33
N GLU A 63 1.80 44.04 -12.44
CA GLU A 63 1.03 42.82 -12.74
C GLU A 63 -0.49 43.05 -12.62
N LYS A 64 -1.25 42.59 -13.62
CA LYS A 64 -2.71 42.70 -13.73
C LYS A 64 -3.40 41.61 -12.90
N CYS A 65 -3.60 41.83 -11.60
CA CYS A 65 -4.55 41.02 -10.83
C CYS A 65 -6.00 41.39 -11.21
N SER A 66 -6.93 40.43 -11.13
CA SER A 66 -8.34 40.74 -11.36
C SER A 66 -8.89 41.69 -10.28
N GLU A 67 -9.87 42.51 -10.65
CA GLU A 67 -10.50 43.49 -9.76
C GLU A 67 -11.08 42.80 -8.50
N LEU A 68 -11.67 41.61 -8.69
CA LEU A 68 -12.19 40.76 -7.61
C LEU A 68 -11.14 40.48 -6.51
N VAL A 69 -9.90 40.18 -6.89
CA VAL A 69 -8.83 39.88 -5.92
C VAL A 69 -8.46 41.13 -5.12
N LEU A 70 -8.40 42.28 -5.78
CA LEU A 70 -8.08 43.55 -5.13
C LEU A 70 -9.19 44.00 -4.18
N GLU A 71 -10.46 43.86 -4.58
CA GLU A 71 -11.62 44.15 -3.73
C GLU A 71 -11.69 43.22 -2.51
N THR A 72 -11.42 41.92 -2.70
CA THR A 72 -11.39 40.94 -1.61
C THR A 72 -10.28 41.24 -0.62
N ARG A 73 -9.09 41.65 -1.11
CA ARG A 73 -7.98 42.10 -0.25
C ARG A 73 -8.34 43.36 0.53
N ALA A 74 -9.00 44.32 -0.11
CA ALA A 74 -9.38 45.58 0.51
C ALA A 74 -10.48 45.42 1.57
N SER A 75 -11.40 44.46 1.38
CA SER A 75 -12.50 44.20 2.31
C SER A 75 -12.10 43.39 3.55
N ARG A 76 -10.98 42.67 3.52
CA ARG A 76 -10.50 41.90 4.68
C ARG A 76 -9.76 42.77 5.69
N THR A 77 -10.31 42.84 6.89
CA THR A 77 -9.70 43.55 8.04
C THR A 77 -8.89 42.64 8.96
N GLU A 78 -9.21 41.34 9.01
CA GLU A 78 -8.51 40.36 9.85
C GLU A 78 -7.58 39.47 9.03
N ILE A 79 -6.34 39.35 9.51
CA ILE A 79 -5.31 38.47 8.92
C ILE A 79 -5.31 37.16 9.71
N LEU A 80 -5.66 36.07 9.05
CA LEU A 80 -5.62 34.73 9.63
C LEU A 80 -4.18 34.20 9.58
N ARG A 81 -3.66 33.76 10.74
CA ARG A 81 -2.36 33.11 10.87
C ARG A 81 -2.46 31.84 11.71
N GLY A 82 -1.91 30.76 11.17
CA GLY A 82 -1.87 29.47 11.85
C GLY A 82 -3.23 28.78 11.93
N VAL A 83 -3.21 27.55 12.42
CA VAL A 83 -4.41 26.78 12.79
C VAL A 83 -4.74 27.07 14.25
N GLN A 84 -6.01 27.37 14.55
CA GLN A 84 -6.47 27.65 15.91
C GLN A 84 -7.03 26.38 16.56
N PRO A 85 -6.54 25.92 17.70
CA PRO A 85 -7.09 24.71 18.33
C PRO A 85 -8.44 25.02 19.00
N THR A 86 -9.57 24.63 18.39
CA THR A 86 -10.91 24.86 18.98
C THR A 86 -11.58 23.59 19.51
N VAL A 87 -11.04 22.41 19.19
CA VAL A 87 -11.57 21.13 19.72
C VAL A 87 -11.04 20.94 21.14
N SER A 88 -11.94 20.78 22.10
CA SER A 88 -11.56 20.48 23.48
C SER A 88 -11.05 19.05 23.64
N MET A 89 -10.24 18.82 24.68
CA MET A 89 -9.77 17.47 25.04
C MET A 89 -10.91 16.46 25.20
N ALA A 90 -12.03 16.87 25.81
CA ALA A 90 -13.19 15.99 26.02
C ALA A 90 -13.85 15.59 24.70
N GLU A 91 -14.00 16.53 23.77
CA GLU A 91 -14.52 16.26 22.43
C GLU A 91 -13.59 15.32 21.65
N ALA A 92 -12.27 15.53 21.74
CA ALA A 92 -11.28 14.66 21.09
C ALA A 92 -11.34 13.23 21.64
N ILE A 93 -11.39 13.04 22.96
CA ILE A 93 -11.54 11.71 23.58
C ILE A 93 -12.84 11.04 23.13
N ALA A 94 -13.95 11.78 23.07
CA ALA A 94 -15.23 11.26 22.61
C ALA A 94 -15.18 10.80 21.15
N VAL A 95 -14.52 11.55 20.27
CA VAL A 95 -14.29 11.16 18.86
C VAL A 95 -13.50 9.86 18.78
N PHE A 96 -12.38 9.76 19.50
CA PHE A 96 -11.54 8.56 19.51
C PHE A 96 -12.28 7.33 20.05
N ALA A 97 -13.02 7.49 21.14
CA ALA A 97 -13.83 6.42 21.70
C ALA A 97 -14.93 5.98 20.72
N GLY A 98 -15.64 6.93 20.11
CA GLY A 98 -16.70 6.65 19.14
C GLY A 98 -16.17 5.89 17.91
N VAL A 99 -15.02 6.29 17.40
CA VAL A 99 -14.36 5.63 16.27
C VAL A 99 -13.85 4.23 16.64
N GLY A 100 -13.25 4.06 17.82
CA GLY A 100 -12.82 2.75 18.33
C GLY A 100 -13.99 1.78 18.54
N ILE A 101 -15.12 2.27 19.07
CA ILE A 101 -16.37 1.51 19.23
C ILE A 101 -16.92 1.13 17.86
N PHE A 102 -16.99 2.08 16.92
CA PHE A 102 -17.45 1.83 15.55
C PHE A 102 -16.66 0.70 14.87
N ALA A 103 -15.32 0.77 14.90
CA ALA A 103 -14.46 -0.27 14.34
C ALA A 103 -14.64 -1.62 15.04
N SER A 104 -14.78 -1.62 16.37
CA SER A 104 -15.01 -2.83 17.16
C SER A 104 -16.37 -3.47 16.85
N LEU A 105 -17.42 -2.68 16.63
CA LEU A 105 -18.75 -3.16 16.25
C LEU A 105 -18.75 -3.78 14.85
N ILE A 106 -18.06 -3.17 13.89
CA ILE A 106 -17.88 -3.74 12.54
C ILE A 106 -17.13 -5.06 12.63
N ALA A 107 -16.03 -5.09 13.37
CA ALA A 107 -15.22 -6.29 13.55
C ALA A 107 -16.02 -7.42 14.22
N TYR A 108 -16.81 -7.09 15.24
CA TYR A 108 -17.73 -8.02 15.89
C TYR A 108 -18.82 -8.53 14.94
N GLY A 109 -19.45 -7.63 14.18
CA GLY A 109 -20.44 -7.98 13.17
C GLY A 109 -19.89 -8.95 12.12
N PHE A 110 -18.67 -8.70 11.64
CA PHE A 110 -17.98 -9.62 10.74
C PHE A 110 -17.74 -10.99 11.39
N HIS A 111 -17.26 -11.01 12.64
CA HIS A 111 -17.06 -12.25 13.38
C HIS A 111 -18.36 -13.05 13.50
N MET A 112 -19.50 -12.38 13.77
CA MET A 112 -20.82 -13.00 13.83
C MET A 112 -21.27 -13.58 12.48
N VAL A 113 -21.06 -12.84 11.38
CA VAL A 113 -21.34 -13.31 10.02
C VAL A 113 -20.54 -14.58 9.72
N ARG A 114 -19.24 -14.60 10.04
CA ARG A 114 -18.43 -15.81 9.83
C ARG A 114 -18.89 -16.98 10.67
N LYS A 115 -19.12 -16.76 11.97
CA LYS A 115 -19.52 -17.81 12.91
C LYS A 115 -20.81 -18.49 12.48
N HIS A 116 -21.83 -17.72 12.08
CA HIS A 116 -23.16 -18.27 11.82
C HIS A 116 -23.44 -18.60 10.33
N ILE A 117 -22.82 -17.89 9.39
CA ILE A 117 -23.06 -18.09 7.95
C ILE A 117 -21.96 -18.95 7.31
N TYR A 118 -20.70 -18.74 7.68
CA TYR A 118 -19.55 -19.39 7.02
C TYR A 118 -19.00 -20.61 7.78
N ASN A 119 -19.27 -20.73 9.09
CA ASN A 119 -18.79 -21.80 9.99
C ASN A 119 -17.26 -22.01 9.95
N ASP A 120 -16.47 -20.93 9.78
CA ASP A 120 -15.02 -21.00 9.54
C ASP A 120 -14.19 -20.06 10.45
N ALA A 121 -14.76 -19.65 11.59
CA ALA A 121 -14.17 -18.65 12.48
C ALA A 121 -12.89 -19.11 13.21
N ASP A 122 -12.71 -20.41 13.45
CA ASP A 122 -11.65 -20.95 14.32
C ASP A 122 -10.40 -21.46 13.58
N ASN A 123 -10.26 -21.20 12.27
CA ASN A 123 -9.10 -21.65 11.49
C ASN A 123 -8.01 -20.56 11.45
N LEU A 124 -6.74 -20.93 11.67
CA LEU A 124 -5.62 -20.00 11.65
C LEU A 124 -5.40 -19.40 10.27
N ASP A 125 -5.51 -20.22 9.22
CA ASP A 125 -5.41 -19.73 7.84
C ASP A 125 -6.44 -18.63 7.60
N THR A 126 -7.69 -18.88 8.00
CA THR A 126 -8.79 -17.93 7.78
C THR A 126 -8.66 -16.64 8.57
N THR A 127 -7.88 -16.63 9.65
CA THR A 127 -7.57 -15.45 10.47
C THR A 127 -6.49 -14.57 9.84
N PHE A 128 -5.63 -15.12 8.96
CA PHE A 128 -4.52 -14.41 8.30
C PHE A 128 -4.71 -14.22 6.79
N ASP A 129 -5.60 -14.96 6.12
CA ASP A 129 -5.87 -14.84 4.69
C ASP A 129 -7.35 -14.56 4.35
N ALA A 130 -8.18 -14.27 5.36
CA ALA A 130 -9.63 -14.10 5.21
C ALA A 130 -10.34 -15.28 4.50
N GLY A 131 -9.74 -16.46 4.49
CA GLY A 131 -10.22 -17.64 3.76
C GLY A 131 -9.93 -17.66 2.26
N GLY A 132 -9.07 -16.77 1.75
CA GLY A 132 -8.63 -16.74 0.35
C GLY A 132 -9.74 -16.41 -0.66
N LYS A 133 -10.84 -15.79 -0.22
CA LYS A 133 -12.08 -15.58 -1.01
C LYS A 133 -12.59 -14.13 -0.95
N VAL A 134 -11.68 -13.17 -0.89
CA VAL A 134 -12.04 -11.73 -0.89
C VAL A 134 -12.45 -11.27 -2.29
N SER A 135 -13.53 -10.49 -2.40
CA SER A 135 -14.05 -9.95 -3.65
C SER A 135 -13.12 -8.88 -4.26
N ILE A 136 -13.32 -8.54 -5.55
CA ILE A 136 -12.51 -7.52 -6.24
C ILE A 136 -12.68 -6.16 -5.58
N GLY A 137 -13.93 -5.78 -5.28
CA GLY A 137 -14.24 -4.52 -4.62
C GLY A 137 -13.60 -4.44 -3.25
N LEU A 138 -13.79 -5.46 -2.40
CA LEU A 138 -13.23 -5.46 -1.05
C LEU A 138 -11.68 -5.47 -1.06
N THR A 139 -11.07 -6.18 -2.02
CA THR A 139 -9.61 -6.14 -2.22
C THR A 139 -9.16 -4.74 -2.62
N ALA A 140 -9.79 -4.13 -3.63
CA ALA A 140 -9.46 -2.79 -4.10
C ALA A 140 -9.59 -1.75 -2.98
N THR A 141 -10.69 -1.78 -2.22
CA THR A 141 -10.89 -0.87 -1.10
C THR A 141 -9.85 -1.05 -0.01
N THR A 142 -9.48 -2.30 0.30
CA THR A 142 -8.44 -2.57 1.32
C THR A 142 -7.09 -2.01 0.89
N ILE A 143 -6.72 -2.16 -0.39
CA ILE A 143 -5.49 -1.56 -0.94
C ILE A 143 -5.52 -0.03 -0.87
N VAL A 144 -6.65 0.59 -1.24
CA VAL A 144 -6.83 2.05 -1.12
C VAL A 144 -6.68 2.48 0.34
N SER A 145 -7.32 1.76 1.27
CA SER A 145 -7.27 2.03 2.71
C SER A 145 -5.84 1.99 3.24
N GLN A 146 -5.10 0.91 2.93
CA GLN A 146 -3.72 0.71 3.38
C GLN A 146 -2.78 1.81 2.88
N TRP A 147 -2.96 2.28 1.64
CA TRP A 147 -2.12 3.32 1.05
C TRP A 147 -2.59 4.76 1.35
N THR A 148 -3.77 4.93 1.93
CA THR A 148 -4.27 6.25 2.36
C THR A 148 -3.70 6.59 3.73
N TRP A 149 -2.42 6.93 3.76
CA TRP A 149 -1.75 7.39 4.98
C TRP A 149 -2.24 8.77 5.39
N SER A 150 -2.01 9.15 6.63
CA SER A 150 -2.16 10.54 7.07
C SER A 150 -1.29 11.48 6.23
N ALA A 151 -0.07 11.04 5.86
CA ALA A 151 0.78 11.74 4.89
C ALA A 151 0.09 11.95 3.52
N THR A 152 -0.68 10.97 3.02
CA THR A 152 -1.43 11.11 1.75
C THR A 152 -2.43 12.26 1.79
N LEU A 153 -3.02 12.57 2.94
CA LEU A 153 -3.99 13.65 3.09
C LEU A 153 -3.32 15.02 3.32
N LEU A 154 -2.19 15.03 4.05
CA LEU A 154 -1.51 16.26 4.48
C LEU A 154 -0.38 16.67 3.52
N GLN A 155 0.52 15.73 3.21
CA GLN A 155 1.70 15.98 2.40
C GLN A 155 1.32 16.29 0.94
N SER A 156 0.25 15.66 0.41
CA SER A 156 -0.24 15.94 -0.94
C SER A 156 -0.67 17.41 -1.09
N SER A 157 -1.45 17.92 -0.13
CA SER A 157 -1.86 19.33 -0.06
C SER A 157 -0.67 20.27 0.18
N THR A 158 0.32 19.81 0.94
CA THR A 158 1.56 20.55 1.20
C THR A 158 2.38 20.74 -0.09
N VAL A 159 2.63 19.67 -0.84
CA VAL A 159 3.36 19.78 -2.11
C VAL A 159 2.57 20.57 -3.16
N SER A 160 1.24 20.62 -3.07
CA SER A 160 0.39 21.50 -3.88
C SER A 160 0.62 22.97 -3.54
N SER A 161 0.72 23.33 -2.26
CA SER A 161 1.06 24.70 -1.86
C SER A 161 2.48 25.12 -2.28
N LEU A 162 3.41 24.16 -2.40
CA LEU A 162 4.80 24.45 -2.79
C LEU A 162 5.00 24.50 -4.32
N TYR A 163 4.34 23.59 -5.06
CA TYR A 163 4.60 23.35 -6.49
C TYR A 163 3.39 23.57 -7.40
N GLY A 164 2.28 24.07 -6.86
CA GLY A 164 1.06 24.32 -7.61
C GLY A 164 0.46 23.04 -8.19
N ILE A 165 -0.08 23.10 -9.41
CA ILE A 165 -0.76 21.95 -10.04
C ILE A 165 0.17 20.74 -10.27
N SER A 166 1.48 20.95 -10.33
CA SER A 166 2.49 19.90 -10.47
C SER A 166 2.54 18.99 -9.24
N GLY A 167 2.37 19.56 -8.04
CA GLY A 167 2.46 18.87 -6.75
C GLY A 167 1.46 17.72 -6.58
N PRO A 168 0.13 17.98 -6.64
CA PRO A 168 -0.92 16.95 -6.52
C PRO A 168 -0.71 15.79 -7.49
N TYR A 169 -0.33 16.10 -8.73
CA TYR A 169 -0.13 15.09 -9.75
C TYR A 169 1.09 14.22 -9.47
N TRP A 170 2.25 14.82 -9.19
CA TRP A 170 3.46 14.04 -8.87
C TRP A 170 3.30 13.21 -7.61
N TYR A 171 2.52 13.69 -6.64
CA TYR A 171 2.16 12.91 -5.46
C TYR A 171 1.32 11.69 -5.86
N ALA A 172 0.19 11.92 -6.52
CA ALA A 172 -0.77 10.89 -6.87
C ALA A 172 -0.20 9.91 -7.92
N GLY A 173 0.17 10.41 -9.09
CA GLY A 173 0.70 9.60 -10.20
C GLY A 173 1.99 8.88 -9.82
N GLY A 174 2.88 9.56 -9.09
CA GLY A 174 4.15 8.98 -8.66
C GLY A 174 4.02 7.85 -7.65
N ALA A 175 2.91 7.76 -6.91
CA ALA A 175 2.65 6.75 -5.89
C ALA A 175 1.61 5.68 -6.31
N THR A 176 0.87 5.92 -7.40
CA THR A 176 -0.11 4.96 -7.95
C THR A 176 0.58 3.81 -8.70
N ILE A 177 1.70 4.07 -9.37
CA ILE A 177 2.35 3.07 -10.24
C ILE A 177 2.85 1.84 -9.47
N GLN A 178 3.26 2.01 -8.22
CA GLN A 178 3.80 0.95 -7.39
C GLN A 178 2.72 -0.09 -7.10
N ILE A 179 1.51 0.36 -6.74
CA ILE A 179 0.35 -0.51 -6.52
C ILE A 179 0.00 -1.28 -7.80
N ILE A 180 -0.05 -0.58 -8.94
CA ILE A 180 -0.41 -1.20 -10.22
C ILE A 180 0.63 -2.25 -10.61
N LEU A 181 1.92 -1.94 -10.48
CA LEU A 181 3.00 -2.89 -10.77
C LEU A 181 3.04 -4.06 -9.78
N PHE A 182 2.59 -3.86 -8.54
CA PHE A 182 2.46 -4.93 -7.57
C PHE A 182 1.43 -6.00 -7.99
N ALA A 183 0.47 -5.66 -8.86
CA ALA A 183 -0.43 -6.66 -9.47
C ALA A 183 0.35 -7.78 -10.20
N VAL A 184 1.52 -7.45 -10.77
CA VAL A 184 2.41 -8.42 -11.42
C VAL A 184 3.03 -9.36 -10.39
N LEU A 185 3.50 -8.84 -9.25
CA LEU A 185 4.06 -9.66 -8.18
C LEU A 185 2.99 -10.54 -7.54
N SER A 186 1.79 -9.99 -7.33
CA SER A 186 0.63 -10.70 -6.79
C SER A 186 0.29 -11.94 -7.62
N ILE A 187 0.16 -11.82 -8.95
CA ILE A 187 -0.15 -12.99 -9.79
C ILE A 187 1.00 -13.98 -9.85
N GLN A 188 2.24 -13.51 -9.78
CA GLN A 188 3.42 -14.38 -9.84
C GLN A 188 3.63 -15.16 -8.54
N LEU A 189 3.34 -14.54 -7.38
CA LEU A 189 3.29 -15.24 -6.10
C LEU A 189 2.29 -16.40 -6.17
N LYS A 190 1.07 -16.15 -6.65
CA LYS A 190 0.04 -17.19 -6.78
C LYS A 190 0.38 -18.28 -7.79
N THR A 191 1.21 -17.97 -8.78
CA THR A 191 1.64 -18.94 -9.80
C THR A 191 2.82 -19.79 -9.31
N ARG A 192 3.77 -19.20 -8.58
CA ARG A 192 5.05 -19.82 -8.21
C ARG A 192 5.13 -20.32 -6.77
N ALA A 193 4.41 -19.69 -5.85
CA ALA A 193 4.40 -19.99 -4.42
C ALA A 193 2.97 -19.87 -3.84
N PRO A 194 1.99 -20.64 -4.34
CA PRO A 194 0.58 -20.50 -3.97
C PRO A 194 0.28 -20.72 -2.48
N GLY A 195 1.11 -21.51 -1.77
CA GLY A 195 0.95 -21.76 -0.34
C GLY A 195 1.70 -20.79 0.57
N ALA A 196 2.47 -19.84 0.03
CA ALA A 196 3.19 -18.85 0.83
C ALA A 196 2.23 -17.86 1.49
N LYS A 197 2.48 -17.56 2.76
CA LYS A 197 1.75 -16.57 3.57
C LYS A 197 2.51 -15.25 3.67
N THR A 198 3.84 -15.29 3.56
CA THR A 198 4.69 -14.09 3.52
C THR A 198 5.63 -14.16 2.31
N PHE A 199 6.07 -13.00 1.81
CA PHE A 199 7.08 -12.98 0.75
C PHE A 199 8.44 -13.49 1.26
N LEU A 200 8.68 -13.34 2.55
CA LEU A 200 9.87 -13.83 3.23
C LEU A 200 9.95 -15.36 3.19
N GLN A 201 8.85 -16.09 3.34
CA GLN A 201 8.84 -17.55 3.13
C GLN A 201 9.33 -17.96 1.74
N VAL A 202 9.00 -17.19 0.70
CA VAL A 202 9.50 -17.42 -0.67
C VAL A 202 11.01 -17.21 -0.71
N ILE A 203 11.51 -16.16 -0.08
CA ILE A 203 12.95 -15.86 0.02
C ILE A 203 13.68 -16.97 0.79
N HIS A 204 13.12 -17.47 1.89
CA HIS A 204 13.67 -18.57 2.66
C HIS A 204 13.78 -19.85 1.83
N ALA A 205 12.69 -20.24 1.15
CA ALA A 205 12.65 -21.45 0.35
C ALA A 205 13.64 -21.42 -0.83
N ARG A 206 13.83 -20.25 -1.47
CA ARG A 206 14.76 -20.11 -2.62
C ARG A 206 16.21 -19.93 -2.22
N PHE A 207 16.48 -19.10 -1.22
CA PHE A 207 17.84 -18.58 -0.96
C PHE A 207 18.40 -18.99 0.40
N GLY A 208 17.60 -19.65 1.24
CA GLY A 208 18.00 -20.14 2.55
C GLY A 208 18.00 -19.08 3.65
N PRO A 209 18.43 -19.47 4.86
CA PRO A 209 18.20 -18.70 6.09
C PRO A 209 18.96 -17.37 6.15
N ARG A 210 20.17 -17.29 5.57
CA ARG A 210 20.98 -16.06 5.61
C ARG A 210 20.33 -14.92 4.83
N THR A 211 19.87 -15.20 3.61
CA THR A 211 19.16 -14.20 2.81
C THR A 211 17.85 -13.85 3.49
N HIS A 212 17.11 -14.85 3.97
CA HIS A 212 15.88 -14.62 4.70
C HIS A 212 16.03 -13.63 5.88
N GLN A 213 17.03 -13.81 6.74
CA GLN A 213 17.29 -12.92 7.88
C GLN A 213 17.54 -11.47 7.43
N VAL A 214 18.31 -11.27 6.35
CA VAL A 214 18.55 -9.92 5.80
C VAL A 214 17.23 -9.28 5.36
N TYR A 215 16.38 -10.01 4.64
CA TYR A 215 15.10 -9.45 4.18
C TYR A 215 14.07 -9.28 5.30
N CYS A 216 14.14 -10.08 6.36
CA CYS A 216 13.36 -9.81 7.58
C CYS A 216 13.74 -8.45 8.17
N VAL A 217 15.04 -8.12 8.22
CA VAL A 217 15.49 -6.80 8.68
C VAL A 217 14.92 -5.69 7.80
N PHE A 218 15.00 -5.81 6.47
CA PHE A 218 14.41 -4.82 5.57
C PHE A 218 12.89 -4.70 5.75
N ALA A 219 12.16 -5.81 5.90
CA ALA A 219 10.72 -5.79 6.16
C ALA A 219 10.38 -5.07 7.48
N PHE A 220 11.11 -5.34 8.56
CA PHE A 220 10.93 -4.64 9.83
C PHE A 220 11.31 -3.16 9.75
N LEU A 221 12.36 -2.80 8.99
CA LEU A 221 12.72 -1.40 8.73
C LEU A 221 11.61 -0.68 7.96
N THR A 222 10.99 -1.33 6.97
CA THR A 222 9.83 -0.78 6.25
C THR A 222 8.67 -0.51 7.21
N ASN A 223 8.28 -1.50 8.01
CA ASN A 223 7.20 -1.34 9.00
C ASN A 223 7.52 -0.20 9.99
N LEU A 224 8.78 -0.10 10.44
CA LEU A 224 9.22 0.97 11.34
C LEU A 224 9.02 2.36 10.71
N VAL A 225 9.48 2.56 9.48
CA VAL A 225 9.41 3.88 8.81
C VAL A 225 7.97 4.27 8.45
N VAL A 226 7.14 3.30 8.04
CA VAL A 226 5.71 3.55 7.80
C VAL A 226 5.02 3.94 9.11
N MET A 227 5.26 3.21 10.20
CA MET A 227 4.72 3.54 11.52
C MET A 227 5.21 4.91 12.05
N MET A 228 6.48 5.28 11.81
CA MET A 228 6.98 6.63 12.11
C MET A 228 6.20 7.71 11.35
N SER A 229 5.99 7.50 10.05
CA SER A 229 5.29 8.47 9.19
C SER A 229 3.83 8.66 9.63
N LEU A 230 3.14 7.58 9.98
CA LEU A 230 1.75 7.63 10.47
C LEU A 230 1.63 8.39 11.80
N THR A 231 2.55 8.11 12.72
CA THR A 231 2.53 8.69 14.07
C THR A 231 2.93 10.17 14.07
N ILE A 232 3.91 10.58 13.27
CA ILE A 232 4.31 11.99 13.09
C ILE A 232 3.13 12.80 12.55
N ALA A 233 2.57 12.39 11.41
CA ALA A 233 1.46 13.11 10.78
C ALA A 233 0.20 13.13 11.66
N GLY A 234 -0.12 12.01 12.31
CA GLY A 234 -1.26 11.93 13.23
C GLY A 234 -1.10 12.90 14.41
N THR A 235 0.06 12.87 15.07
CA THR A 235 0.35 13.69 16.26
C THR A 235 0.47 15.17 15.92
N ALA A 236 1.06 15.52 14.76
CA ALA A 236 1.15 16.90 14.31
C ALA A 236 -0.24 17.54 14.14
N VAL A 237 -1.18 16.84 13.48
CA VAL A 237 -2.54 17.35 13.29
C VAL A 237 -3.30 17.40 14.61
N LEU A 238 -3.22 16.36 15.42
CA LEU A 238 -3.93 16.30 16.70
C LEU A 238 -3.53 17.45 17.63
N ASN A 239 -2.23 17.71 17.78
CA ASN A 239 -1.73 18.84 18.59
C ASN A 239 -2.09 20.21 18.00
N SER A 240 -2.34 20.30 16.69
CA SER A 240 -2.73 21.57 16.04
C SER A 240 -4.24 21.87 16.14
N LEU A 241 -5.08 20.84 16.27
CA LEU A 241 -6.54 20.97 16.28
C LEU A 241 -7.15 20.86 17.67
N VAL A 242 -6.53 20.09 18.56
CA VAL A 242 -7.04 19.82 19.92
C VAL A 242 -6.33 20.71 20.92
N ALA A 243 -7.09 21.52 21.65
CA ALA A 243 -6.58 22.38 22.71
C ALA A 243 -6.02 21.54 23.87
N ASP A 244 -4.86 21.97 24.38
CA ASP A 244 -4.16 21.38 25.53
C ASP A 244 -3.83 19.88 25.39
N LEU A 245 -3.73 19.37 24.16
CA LEU A 245 -3.30 17.99 23.92
C LEU A 245 -1.79 17.87 24.09
N SER A 246 -1.37 17.01 25.02
CA SER A 246 0.03 16.62 25.12
C SER A 246 0.36 15.56 24.06
N PRO A 247 1.56 15.57 23.45
CA PRO A 247 2.00 14.56 22.49
C PRO A 247 1.94 13.13 23.02
N GLU A 248 2.19 12.92 24.31
CA GLU A 248 2.13 11.62 24.98
C GLU A 248 0.70 11.07 24.99
N MET A 249 -0.29 11.91 25.31
CA MET A 249 -1.71 11.56 25.24
C MET A 249 -2.13 11.25 23.81
N ALA A 250 -1.70 12.06 22.83
CA ALA A 250 -1.97 11.81 21.41
C ALA A 250 -1.44 10.42 20.98
N ALA A 251 -0.20 10.09 21.35
CA ALA A 251 0.41 8.80 21.07
C ALA A 251 -0.35 7.63 21.70
N MET A 252 -0.75 7.75 22.97
CA MET A 252 -1.55 6.73 23.66
C MET A 252 -2.93 6.55 23.02
N MET A 253 -3.61 7.64 22.69
CA MET A 253 -4.93 7.61 22.05
C MET A 253 -4.86 6.92 20.68
N LEU A 254 -3.86 7.25 19.86
CA LEU A 254 -3.63 6.59 18.58
C LEU A 254 -3.34 5.10 18.76
N ALA A 255 -2.43 4.73 19.68
CA ALA A 255 -2.08 3.33 19.92
C ALA A 255 -3.27 2.50 20.41
N ILE A 256 -4.09 3.03 21.33
CA ILE A 256 -5.29 2.34 21.85
C ILE A 256 -6.27 2.07 20.72
N VAL A 257 -6.56 3.06 19.89
CA VAL A 257 -7.52 2.91 18.79
C VAL A 257 -6.99 1.92 17.76
N ILE A 258 -5.72 2.02 17.33
CA ILE A 258 -5.14 1.11 16.33
C ILE A 258 -5.09 -0.33 16.87
N GLY A 259 -4.55 -0.54 18.08
CA GLY A 259 -4.38 -1.88 18.65
C GLY A 259 -5.68 -2.55 19.07
N GLY A 260 -6.63 -1.78 19.62
CA GLY A 260 -7.87 -2.30 20.20
C GLY A 260 -8.70 -3.11 19.20
N TYR A 261 -9.06 -2.53 18.06
CA TYR A 261 -9.87 -3.27 17.07
C TYR A 261 -9.06 -4.32 16.31
N THR A 262 -7.74 -4.12 16.15
CA THR A 262 -6.85 -5.09 15.49
C THR A 262 -6.81 -6.41 16.28
N LEU A 263 -6.79 -6.34 17.62
CA LEU A 263 -6.85 -7.51 18.50
C LEU A 263 -8.21 -8.24 18.40
N ILE A 264 -9.31 -7.49 18.38
CA ILE A 264 -10.67 -8.06 18.34
C ILE A 264 -10.95 -8.71 16.98
N GLY A 265 -10.54 -8.04 15.90
CA GLY A 265 -10.97 -8.39 14.54
C GLY A 265 -10.10 -9.40 13.81
N GLY A 266 -8.78 -9.39 14.02
CA GLY A 266 -7.84 -10.10 13.15
C GLY A 266 -7.91 -9.64 11.69
N LEU A 267 -7.14 -10.29 10.79
CA LEU A 267 -6.99 -9.79 9.42
C LEU A 267 -8.31 -9.77 8.65
N GLY A 268 -9.18 -10.79 8.77
CA GLY A 268 -10.47 -10.80 8.08
C GLY A 268 -11.38 -9.60 8.42
N ALA A 269 -11.48 -9.21 9.70
CA ALA A 269 -12.28 -8.06 10.09
C ALA A 269 -11.65 -6.74 9.62
N THR A 270 -10.32 -6.66 9.57
CA THR A 270 -9.65 -5.45 9.08
C THR A 270 -10.00 -5.12 7.64
N PHE A 271 -10.36 -6.08 6.77
CA PHE A 271 -10.87 -5.79 5.42
C PHE A 271 -12.19 -5.00 5.44
N TYR A 272 -13.12 -5.37 6.33
CA TYR A 272 -14.42 -4.69 6.43
C TYR A 272 -14.28 -3.32 7.11
N VAL A 273 -13.49 -3.23 8.19
CA VAL A 273 -13.16 -1.94 8.82
C VAL A 273 -12.49 -1.02 7.80
N SER A 274 -11.53 -1.53 7.02
CA SER A 274 -10.89 -0.79 5.93
C SER A 274 -11.90 -0.27 4.90
N TYR A 275 -12.91 -1.09 4.56
CA TYR A 275 -13.98 -0.65 3.66
C TYR A 275 -14.75 0.56 4.20
N PHE A 276 -15.25 0.48 5.43
CA PHE A 276 -16.01 1.59 6.01
C PHE A 276 -15.15 2.84 6.22
N ASN A 277 -13.90 2.67 6.68
CA ASN A 277 -12.97 3.79 6.85
C ASN A 277 -12.71 4.50 5.51
N THR A 278 -12.44 3.76 4.43
CA THR A 278 -12.21 4.36 3.11
C THR A 278 -13.46 4.99 2.52
N ALA A 279 -14.63 4.39 2.72
CA ALA A 279 -15.90 4.98 2.30
C ALA A 279 -16.16 6.33 2.98
N LEU A 280 -15.94 6.40 4.30
CA LEU A 280 -16.02 7.64 5.06
C LEU A 280 -15.00 8.68 4.59
N ILE A 281 -13.75 8.27 4.33
CA ILE A 281 -12.73 9.17 3.77
C ILE A 281 -13.21 9.80 2.47
N PHE A 282 -13.74 9.02 1.52
CA PHE A 282 -14.27 9.57 0.27
C PHE A 282 -15.43 10.54 0.48
N ILE A 283 -16.36 10.21 1.38
CA ILE A 283 -17.50 11.10 1.70
C ILE A 283 -16.99 12.46 2.22
N MET A 284 -16.02 12.44 3.13
CA MET A 284 -15.46 13.67 3.73
C MET A 284 -14.63 14.48 2.73
N ILE A 285 -13.86 13.81 1.86
CA ILE A 285 -13.14 14.49 0.78
C ILE A 285 -14.12 15.16 -0.17
N LEU A 286 -15.17 14.45 -0.60
CA LEU A 286 -16.18 15.03 -1.49
C LEU A 286 -16.94 16.18 -0.83
N MET A 287 -17.21 16.10 0.47
CA MET A 287 -17.79 17.22 1.23
C MET A 287 -16.88 18.47 1.13
N LEU A 288 -15.58 18.33 1.37
CA LEU A 288 -14.62 19.44 1.28
C LEU A 288 -14.48 19.99 -0.16
N VAL A 289 -14.51 19.10 -1.16
CA VAL A 289 -14.46 19.47 -2.58
C VAL A 289 -15.71 20.24 -2.97
N VAL A 290 -16.88 19.76 -2.58
CA VAL A 290 -18.15 20.43 -2.89
C VAL A 290 -18.20 21.80 -2.23
N GLU A 291 -17.73 21.90 -0.98
CA GLU A 291 -17.65 23.17 -0.28
C GLU A 291 -16.79 24.21 -1.02
N VAL A 292 -15.57 23.84 -1.41
CA VAL A 292 -14.65 24.74 -2.10
C VAL A 292 -15.19 25.23 -3.45
N TYR A 293 -15.75 24.31 -4.25
CA TYR A 293 -16.12 24.62 -5.64
C TYR A 293 -17.56 25.08 -5.84
N TYR A 294 -18.45 24.87 -4.88
CA TYR A 294 -19.88 25.19 -5.02
C TYR A 294 -20.45 25.98 -3.83
N ASN A 295 -19.77 26.03 -2.67
CA ASN A 295 -20.20 26.73 -1.46
C ASN A 295 -21.69 26.52 -1.10
N PRO A 296 -22.21 25.28 -1.03
CA PRO A 296 -23.64 25.04 -0.77
C PRO A 296 -24.08 25.46 0.64
N ALA A 297 -23.14 25.66 1.56
CA ALA A 297 -23.40 26.12 2.92
C ALA A 297 -23.40 27.65 3.06
N ASP A 298 -23.24 28.39 1.96
CA ASP A 298 -23.15 29.85 1.93
C ASP A 298 -22.15 30.41 2.94
N ASN A 299 -21.00 29.74 3.09
CA ASN A 299 -19.98 30.14 4.04
C ASN A 299 -19.37 31.49 3.63
N PRO A 300 -19.45 32.53 4.49
CA PRO A 300 -18.99 33.87 4.13
C PRO A 300 -17.45 33.95 3.98
N ASN A 301 -16.74 32.99 4.58
CA ASN A 301 -15.29 32.89 4.50
C ASN A 301 -14.77 32.23 3.21
N ASN A 302 -15.66 31.75 2.35
CA ASN A 302 -15.34 31.12 1.07
C ASN A 302 -15.47 32.12 -0.09
N PRO A 303 -14.36 32.76 -0.54
CA PRO A 303 -14.41 33.74 -1.63
C PRO A 303 -14.50 33.09 -3.02
N PHE A 304 -14.50 31.76 -3.11
CA PHE A 304 -14.40 31.03 -4.36
C PHE A 304 -15.76 30.66 -4.91
N GLY A 305 -16.35 29.53 -4.52
CA GLY A 305 -17.62 29.04 -5.08
C GLY A 305 -17.59 28.71 -6.58
N SER A 306 -16.42 28.76 -7.23
CA SER A 306 -16.20 28.30 -8.62
C SER A 306 -14.71 28.08 -8.92
N SER A 307 -14.39 27.26 -9.92
CA SER A 307 -13.00 27.05 -10.36
C SER A 307 -12.37 28.32 -10.95
N GLU A 308 -13.15 29.16 -11.63
CA GLU A 308 -12.67 30.41 -12.24
C GLU A 308 -12.21 31.41 -11.19
N ARG A 309 -12.94 31.53 -10.07
CA ARG A 309 -12.51 32.41 -8.98
C ARG A 309 -11.23 31.92 -8.32
N ILE A 310 -11.08 30.60 -8.11
CA ILE A 310 -9.81 30.05 -7.60
C ILE A 310 -8.66 30.39 -8.55
N PHE A 311 -8.87 30.27 -9.86
CA PHE A 311 -7.88 30.66 -10.86
C PHE A 311 -7.45 32.12 -10.69
N ASP A 312 -8.40 33.06 -10.61
CA ASP A 312 -8.11 34.50 -10.47
C ASP A 312 -7.22 34.80 -9.25
N PHE A 313 -7.50 34.14 -8.11
CA PHE A 313 -6.70 34.31 -6.90
C PHE A 313 -5.31 33.68 -7.01
N VAL A 314 -5.21 32.48 -7.60
CA VAL A 314 -3.93 31.74 -7.73
C VAL A 314 -3.00 32.40 -8.75
N GLU A 315 -3.54 32.94 -9.85
CA GLU A 315 -2.78 33.68 -10.86
C GLU A 315 -2.12 34.93 -10.26
N CYS A 316 -2.81 35.59 -9.32
CA CYS A 316 -2.32 36.77 -8.60
C CYS A 316 -1.35 36.43 -7.44
N TRP A 317 -0.89 35.18 -7.33
CA TRP A 317 0.07 34.73 -6.31
C TRP A 317 1.35 34.17 -6.93
N LYS A 318 2.50 34.74 -6.55
CA LYS A 318 3.79 34.39 -7.15
C LYS A 318 4.34 33.08 -6.61
N ALA A 319 4.74 32.20 -7.52
CA ALA A 319 5.35 30.92 -7.19
C ALA A 319 6.83 31.04 -6.77
N PRO A 320 7.34 30.07 -5.99
CA PRO A 320 8.76 30.05 -5.65
C PRO A 320 9.65 29.90 -6.90
N PRO A 321 10.94 30.28 -6.81
CA PRO A 321 11.89 30.11 -7.90
C PRO A 321 11.94 28.66 -8.40
N GLY A 322 12.04 28.47 -9.73
CA GLY A 322 12.08 27.15 -10.38
C GLY A 322 10.77 26.72 -11.03
N ASN A 323 9.67 27.47 -10.84
CA ASN A 323 8.46 27.34 -11.64
C ASN A 323 8.55 28.21 -12.91
N LYS A 324 8.18 27.65 -14.07
CA LYS A 324 8.09 28.39 -15.32
C LYS A 324 7.14 29.58 -15.17
N ASP A 325 7.58 30.75 -15.65
CA ASP A 325 6.84 32.02 -15.60
C ASP A 325 6.44 32.48 -14.18
N GLY A 326 7.05 31.91 -13.13
CA GLY A 326 6.71 32.24 -11.74
C GLY A 326 5.27 31.90 -11.34
N SER A 327 4.62 30.99 -12.06
CA SER A 327 3.21 30.63 -11.89
C SER A 327 3.02 29.32 -11.13
N TYR A 328 1.97 29.21 -10.30
CA TYR A 328 1.52 27.93 -9.72
C TYR A 328 0.68 27.09 -10.69
N LEU A 329 0.29 27.67 -11.83
CA LEU A 329 -0.53 27.04 -12.86
C LEU A 329 0.33 26.35 -13.94
N THR A 330 1.65 26.34 -13.79
CA THR A 330 2.54 25.56 -14.64
C THR A 330 2.76 24.17 -14.07
N PHE A 331 2.85 23.18 -14.95
CA PHE A 331 3.29 21.84 -14.56
C PHE A 331 4.83 21.75 -14.47
N LEU A 332 5.55 22.64 -15.17
CA LEU A 332 7.01 22.69 -15.19
C LEU A 332 7.53 23.38 -13.93
N SER A 333 7.63 22.59 -12.86
CA SER A 333 8.21 22.96 -11.57
C SER A 333 9.43 22.10 -11.29
N GLN A 334 10.61 22.72 -11.08
CA GLN A 334 11.83 21.99 -10.73
C GLN A 334 11.67 21.20 -9.42
N GLY A 335 11.11 21.83 -8.39
CA GLY A 335 10.86 21.20 -7.10
C GLY A 335 9.82 20.08 -7.20
N GLY A 336 8.74 20.30 -7.97
CA GLY A 336 7.72 19.27 -8.24
C GLY A 336 8.28 18.06 -8.98
N PHE A 337 9.17 18.25 -9.94
CA PHE A 337 9.83 17.17 -10.67
C PHE A 337 10.79 16.35 -9.79
N ILE A 338 11.63 17.03 -9.00
CA ILE A 338 12.53 16.36 -8.04
C ILE A 338 11.69 15.55 -7.04
N PHE A 339 10.63 16.17 -6.49
CA PHE A 339 9.68 15.48 -5.63
C PHE A 339 9.10 14.24 -6.31
N GLY A 340 8.64 14.35 -7.55
CA GLY A 340 8.08 13.24 -8.32
C GLY A 340 9.02 12.05 -8.45
N ILE A 341 10.31 12.29 -8.73
CA ILE A 341 11.32 11.22 -8.80
C ILE A 341 11.50 10.54 -7.44
N VAL A 342 11.67 11.33 -6.37
CA VAL A 342 11.85 10.79 -5.01
C VAL A 342 10.62 10.00 -4.59
N ASN A 343 9.43 10.54 -4.87
CA ASN A 343 8.14 9.92 -4.60
C ASN A 343 8.02 8.55 -5.29
N ILE A 344 8.40 8.48 -6.57
CA ILE A 344 8.40 7.23 -7.32
C ILE A 344 9.34 6.20 -6.71
N VAL A 345 10.61 6.58 -6.49
CA VAL A 345 11.66 5.67 -6.03
C VAL A 345 11.43 5.22 -4.58
N GLY A 346 11.02 6.14 -3.71
CA GLY A 346 10.80 5.85 -2.29
C GLY A 346 9.61 4.93 -2.07
N ASN A 347 8.51 5.18 -2.78
CA ASN A 347 7.30 4.38 -2.60
C ASN A 347 7.41 2.95 -3.11
N PHE A 348 8.34 2.66 -4.03
CA PHE A 348 8.59 1.27 -4.40
C PHE A 348 9.06 0.46 -3.19
N GLY A 349 9.91 1.05 -2.34
CA GLY A 349 10.36 0.43 -1.11
C GLY A 349 9.20 0.11 -0.18
N THR A 350 8.32 1.09 0.03
CA THR A 350 7.20 0.97 0.98
C THR A 350 6.08 0.05 0.51
N VAL A 351 5.93 -0.20 -0.79
CA VAL A 351 4.97 -1.22 -1.27
C VAL A 351 5.62 -2.60 -1.37
N PHE A 352 6.82 -2.71 -1.94
CA PHE A 352 7.38 -4.02 -2.33
C PHE A 352 8.03 -4.74 -1.14
N CYS A 353 8.57 -4.00 -0.17
CA CYS A 353 9.19 -4.57 1.02
C CYS A 353 8.21 -4.74 2.19
N ASP A 354 6.99 -4.23 2.04
CA ASP A 354 5.99 -4.22 3.11
C ASP A 354 5.06 -5.43 3.02
N GLN A 355 5.10 -6.23 4.09
CA GLN A 355 4.29 -7.42 4.23
C GLN A 355 2.78 -7.12 4.23
N ALA A 356 2.30 -5.91 4.57
CA ALA A 356 0.88 -5.57 4.51
C ALA A 356 0.28 -5.74 3.10
N TYR A 357 0.99 -5.31 2.06
CA TYR A 357 0.56 -5.50 0.66
C TYR A 357 0.61 -6.96 0.23
N TRP A 358 1.64 -7.70 0.66
CA TRP A 358 1.74 -9.13 0.41
C TRP A 358 0.61 -9.90 1.08
N GLN A 359 0.17 -9.50 2.28
CA GLN A 359 -0.99 -10.11 2.95
C GLN A 359 -2.28 -9.90 2.15
N SER A 360 -2.52 -8.70 1.64
CA SER A 360 -3.67 -8.41 0.77
C SER A 360 -3.66 -9.26 -0.50
N SER A 361 -2.48 -9.47 -1.10
CA SER A 361 -2.31 -10.39 -2.23
C SER A 361 -2.58 -11.85 -1.84
N VAL A 362 -2.14 -12.27 -0.65
CA VAL A 362 -2.35 -13.64 -0.16
C VAL A 362 -3.84 -13.93 0.04
N ALA A 363 -4.61 -12.97 0.55
CA ALA A 363 -6.05 -13.11 0.81
C ALA A 363 -6.93 -13.12 -0.46
N ALA A 364 -6.44 -12.60 -1.59
CA ALA A 364 -7.20 -12.49 -2.83
C ALA A 364 -7.03 -13.72 -3.76
N LYS A 365 -8.08 -14.03 -4.54
CA LYS A 365 -7.96 -15.00 -5.66
C LYS A 365 -7.10 -14.42 -6.78
N PRO A 366 -6.47 -15.24 -7.65
CA PRO A 366 -5.49 -14.75 -8.63
C PRO A 366 -6.00 -13.64 -9.56
N LEU A 367 -7.13 -13.85 -10.25
CA LEU A 367 -7.70 -12.83 -11.13
C LEU A 367 -8.28 -11.64 -10.35
N GLN A 368 -8.87 -11.91 -9.18
CA GLN A 368 -9.47 -10.88 -8.34
C GLN A 368 -8.41 -9.97 -7.73
N GLY A 369 -7.26 -10.52 -7.33
CA GLY A 369 -6.12 -9.78 -6.83
C GLY A 369 -5.54 -8.87 -7.90
N VAL A 370 -5.37 -9.34 -9.14
CA VAL A 370 -4.89 -8.49 -10.25
C VAL A 370 -5.78 -7.26 -10.44
N TRP A 371 -7.10 -7.47 -10.57
CA TRP A 371 -8.03 -6.35 -10.70
C TRP A 371 -8.15 -5.52 -9.43
N GLY A 372 -8.04 -6.14 -8.25
CA GLY A 372 -8.04 -5.45 -6.96
C GLY A 372 -6.89 -4.44 -6.85
N PHE A 373 -5.67 -4.83 -7.20
CA PHE A 373 -4.51 -3.91 -7.22
C PHE A 373 -4.63 -2.83 -8.30
N ILE A 374 -5.06 -3.17 -9.52
CA ILE A 374 -5.21 -2.20 -10.62
C ILE A 374 -6.28 -1.15 -10.28
N LEU A 375 -7.49 -1.60 -9.92
CA LEU A 375 -8.59 -0.71 -9.56
C LEU A 375 -8.27 0.05 -8.27
N GLY A 376 -7.67 -0.63 -7.28
CA GLY A 376 -7.20 0.01 -6.05
C GLY A 376 -6.22 1.15 -6.32
N GLY A 377 -5.24 0.97 -7.22
CA GLY A 377 -4.31 2.03 -7.60
C GLY A 377 -4.98 3.22 -8.31
N LEU A 378 -5.91 2.95 -9.23
CA LEU A 378 -6.66 3.98 -9.97
C LEU A 378 -7.64 4.76 -9.09
N THR A 379 -8.27 4.09 -8.13
CA THR A 379 -9.15 4.71 -7.15
C THR A 379 -8.33 5.48 -6.11
N TRP A 380 -7.20 4.93 -5.66
CA TRP A 380 -6.34 5.63 -4.72
C TRP A 380 -5.79 6.91 -5.31
N PHE A 381 -5.41 6.93 -6.60
CA PHE A 381 -4.98 8.15 -7.31
C PHE A 381 -5.94 9.33 -7.07
N ALA A 382 -7.25 9.05 -7.05
CA ALA A 382 -8.28 10.05 -6.88
C ALA A 382 -8.21 10.78 -5.53
N ILE A 383 -7.75 10.12 -4.46
CA ILE A 383 -7.71 10.69 -3.10
C ILE A 383 -6.75 11.89 -3.04
N PRO A 384 -5.42 11.73 -3.20
CA PRO A 384 -4.50 12.85 -3.15
C PRO A 384 -4.70 13.79 -4.35
N PHE A 385 -5.05 13.28 -5.54
CA PHE A 385 -5.26 14.15 -6.70
C PHE A 385 -6.43 15.12 -6.48
N CYS A 386 -7.57 14.63 -6.00
CA CYS A 386 -8.75 15.45 -5.74
C CYS A 386 -8.55 16.36 -4.53
N LEU A 387 -8.12 15.80 -3.40
CA LEU A 387 -7.94 16.54 -2.16
C LEU A 387 -6.89 17.64 -2.29
N ALA A 388 -5.70 17.32 -2.82
CA ALA A 388 -4.59 18.27 -2.89
C ALA A 388 -4.77 19.34 -3.97
N THR A 389 -5.40 19.00 -5.10
CA THR A 389 -5.79 20.00 -6.10
C THR A 389 -6.81 20.97 -5.52
N THR A 390 -7.71 20.49 -4.67
CA THR A 390 -8.72 21.32 -4.02
C THR A 390 -8.09 22.15 -2.89
N LEU A 391 -7.71 21.51 -1.79
CA LEU A 391 -7.29 22.20 -0.57
C LEU A 391 -5.94 22.93 -0.74
N GLY A 392 -4.99 22.33 -1.47
CA GLY A 392 -3.69 22.97 -1.68
C GLY A 392 -3.77 24.24 -2.53
N LEU A 393 -4.61 24.25 -3.56
CA LEU A 393 -4.82 25.45 -4.37
C LEU A 393 -5.72 26.46 -3.67
N SER A 394 -6.72 26.01 -2.91
CA SER A 394 -7.51 26.90 -2.04
C SER A 394 -6.64 27.60 -1.02
N TYR A 395 -5.65 26.92 -0.43
CA TYR A 395 -4.68 27.56 0.48
C TYR A 395 -3.93 28.72 -0.20
N LEU A 396 -3.44 28.52 -1.42
CA LEU A 396 -2.77 29.56 -2.20
C LEU A 396 -3.73 30.71 -2.52
N ALA A 397 -4.94 30.37 -2.96
CA ALA A 397 -5.96 31.35 -3.30
C ALA A 397 -6.38 32.20 -2.08
N MET A 398 -6.49 31.59 -0.90
CA MET A 398 -6.82 32.29 0.35
C MET A 398 -5.66 33.14 0.86
N SER A 399 -4.42 32.66 0.73
CA SER A 399 -3.22 33.45 1.04
C SER A 399 -3.15 34.66 0.13
N SER A 400 -3.49 34.50 -1.15
CA SER A 400 -3.65 35.59 -2.11
C SER A 400 -4.77 36.54 -1.70
N ALA A 401 -5.92 36.04 -1.25
CA ALA A 401 -7.05 36.88 -0.85
C ALA A 401 -6.76 37.82 0.34
N GLN A 402 -5.85 37.45 1.25
CA GLN A 402 -5.40 38.33 2.34
C GLN A 402 -4.05 39.02 2.08
N GLY A 403 -3.39 38.71 0.96
CA GLY A 403 -2.10 39.29 0.56
C GLY A 403 -0.87 38.78 1.31
N VAL A 404 -1.04 37.87 2.27
CA VAL A 404 0.04 37.27 3.07
C VAL A 404 -0.20 35.77 3.28
N ALA A 405 0.88 34.99 3.38
CA ALA A 405 0.76 33.54 3.66
C ALA A 405 0.10 33.29 5.03
N MET A 406 -0.84 32.33 5.06
CA MET A 406 -1.57 31.98 6.29
C MET A 406 -0.77 31.10 7.25
N LEU A 407 0.20 30.34 6.74
CA LEU A 407 1.05 29.44 7.52
C LEU A 407 2.52 29.85 7.43
N SER A 408 3.28 29.58 8.48
CA SER A 408 4.75 29.66 8.44
C SER A 408 5.33 28.48 7.66
N ASP A 409 6.56 28.59 7.15
CA ASP A 409 7.24 27.49 6.45
C ASP A 409 7.32 26.22 7.29
N LYS A 410 7.46 26.38 8.61
CA LYS A 410 7.46 25.26 9.57
C LYS A 410 6.10 24.58 9.67
N ASP A 411 5.01 25.35 9.67
CA ASP A 411 3.65 24.82 9.74
C ASP A 411 3.25 24.14 8.42
N VAL A 412 3.72 24.68 7.29
CA VAL A 412 3.62 24.03 5.98
C VAL A 412 4.36 22.69 6.00
N ALA A 413 5.59 22.64 6.51
CA ALA A 413 6.38 21.41 6.62
C ALA A 413 5.76 20.36 7.57
N LYS A 414 4.96 20.79 8.55
CA LYS A 414 4.16 19.91 9.43
C LYS A 414 2.89 19.36 8.76
N GLY A 415 2.57 19.78 7.54
CA GLY A 415 1.40 19.30 6.80
C GLY A 415 0.09 20.05 7.12
N LEU A 416 0.14 21.23 7.72
CA LEU A 416 -1.05 21.94 8.22
C LEU A 416 -1.86 22.67 7.13
N VAL A 417 -1.46 22.58 5.86
CA VAL A 417 -2.16 23.23 4.73
C VAL A 417 -3.63 22.80 4.63
N ALA A 418 -3.90 21.49 4.63
CA ALA A 418 -5.27 20.98 4.53
C ALA A 418 -6.12 21.31 5.79
N PRO A 419 -5.62 21.10 7.03
CA PRO A 419 -6.29 21.55 8.25
C PRO A 419 -6.66 23.03 8.26
N MET A 420 -5.75 23.91 7.82
CA MET A 420 -5.99 25.35 7.75
C MET A 420 -7.20 25.66 6.87
N VAL A 421 -7.20 25.16 5.63
CA VAL A 421 -8.27 25.43 4.66
C VAL A 421 -9.60 24.89 5.16
N ALA A 422 -9.62 23.66 5.69
CA ALA A 422 -10.84 23.09 6.25
C ALA A 422 -11.39 23.93 7.42
N GLN A 423 -10.54 24.36 8.35
CA GLN A 423 -10.94 25.21 9.47
C GLN A 423 -11.47 26.57 9.02
N THR A 424 -10.83 27.22 8.04
CA THR A 424 -11.27 28.56 7.65
C THR A 424 -12.59 28.55 6.88
N LEU A 425 -12.80 27.53 6.05
CA LEU A 425 -14.02 27.42 5.24
C LEU A 425 -15.22 26.91 6.06
N LEU A 426 -15.01 25.90 6.93
CA LEU A 426 -16.09 25.18 7.62
C LEU A 426 -16.09 25.36 9.14
N GLY A 427 -15.18 26.17 9.70
CA GLY A 427 -15.03 26.34 11.15
C GLY A 427 -14.80 25.00 11.86
N ARG A 428 -15.51 24.81 12.98
CA ARG A 428 -15.43 23.57 13.78
C ARG A 428 -15.79 22.31 12.98
N THR A 429 -16.70 22.40 12.01
CA THR A 429 -17.06 21.25 11.16
C THR A 429 -15.88 20.79 10.32
N GLY A 430 -15.07 21.73 9.81
CA GLY A 430 -13.85 21.42 9.06
C GLY A 430 -12.78 20.78 9.94
N GLU A 431 -12.64 21.24 11.19
CA GLU A 431 -11.72 20.65 12.17
C GLU A 431 -12.08 19.20 12.48
N TYR A 432 -13.35 18.94 12.81
CA TYR A 432 -13.84 17.58 13.02
C TYR A 432 -13.65 16.73 11.76
N ALA A 433 -13.91 17.28 10.58
CA ALA A 433 -13.73 16.55 9.34
C ALA A 433 -12.27 16.10 9.13
N MET A 434 -11.32 16.98 9.42
CA MET A 434 -9.89 16.66 9.34
C MET A 434 -9.47 15.67 10.43
N LEU A 435 -9.98 15.79 11.65
CA LEU A 435 -9.72 14.82 12.73
C LEU A 435 -10.21 13.41 12.34
N PHE A 436 -11.43 13.28 11.84
CA PHE A 436 -11.96 11.99 11.39
C PHE A 436 -11.17 11.44 10.20
N LEU A 437 -10.86 12.26 9.19
CA LEU A 437 -10.05 11.86 8.03
C LEU A 437 -8.71 11.26 8.44
N ILE A 438 -7.98 11.95 9.33
CA ILE A 438 -6.68 11.50 9.82
C ILE A 438 -6.82 10.25 10.69
N LEU A 439 -7.82 10.20 11.56
CA LEU A 439 -8.02 9.03 12.43
C LEU A 439 -8.37 7.78 11.62
N MET A 440 -9.24 7.88 10.61
CA MET A 440 -9.57 6.77 9.71
C MET A 440 -8.36 6.27 8.92
N ALA A 441 -7.53 7.19 8.42
CA ALA A 441 -6.30 6.89 7.71
C ALA A 441 -5.28 6.17 8.62
N VAL A 442 -4.99 6.74 9.80
CA VAL A 442 -4.03 6.19 10.75
C VAL A 442 -4.49 4.84 11.29
N MET A 443 -5.78 4.68 11.58
CA MET A 443 -6.33 3.39 12.00
C MET A 443 -6.08 2.31 10.95
N SER A 444 -6.55 2.56 9.73
CA SER A 444 -6.53 1.54 8.68
C SER A 444 -5.12 1.05 8.40
N THR A 445 -4.21 1.98 8.06
CA THR A 445 -2.82 1.63 7.79
C THR A 445 -2.13 1.08 9.04
N GLY A 446 -2.33 1.69 10.22
CA GLY A 446 -1.72 1.22 11.46
C GLY A 446 -2.09 -0.23 11.80
N SER A 447 -3.34 -0.64 11.57
CA SER A 447 -3.74 -2.04 11.78
C SER A 447 -3.09 -3.00 10.79
N ALA A 448 -2.92 -2.57 9.53
CA ALA A 448 -2.25 -3.35 8.51
C ALA A 448 -0.78 -3.58 8.83
N GLU A 449 -0.06 -2.55 9.28
CA GLU A 449 1.32 -2.64 9.74
C GLU A 449 1.47 -3.55 10.97
N ILE A 450 0.58 -3.42 11.96
CA ILE A 450 0.63 -4.28 13.15
C ILE A 450 0.42 -5.76 12.79
N ILE A 451 -0.51 -6.04 11.87
CA ILE A 451 -0.73 -7.40 11.36
C ILE A 451 0.46 -7.88 10.53
N ALA A 452 1.07 -7.00 9.72
CA ALA A 452 2.27 -7.30 8.96
C ALA A 452 3.41 -7.72 9.89
N VAL A 453 3.74 -6.91 10.90
CA VAL A 453 4.73 -7.24 11.95
C VAL A 453 4.38 -8.57 12.63
N ALA A 454 3.14 -8.76 13.07
CA ALA A 454 2.73 -9.99 13.74
C ALA A 454 2.90 -11.22 12.82
N SER A 455 2.61 -11.09 11.53
CA SER A 455 2.79 -12.17 10.56
C SER A 455 4.26 -12.52 10.33
N ILE A 456 5.15 -11.52 10.25
CA ILE A 456 6.60 -11.74 10.12
C ILE A 456 7.13 -12.43 11.38
N VAL A 457 6.76 -11.94 12.57
CA VAL A 457 7.19 -12.52 13.85
C VAL A 457 6.75 -13.98 13.96
N ILE A 458 5.52 -14.31 13.56
CA ILE A 458 4.99 -15.67 13.69
C ILE A 458 5.53 -16.60 12.60
N TYR A 459 5.37 -16.26 11.33
CA TYR A 459 5.70 -17.16 10.21
C TYR A 459 7.18 -17.20 9.88
N ASP A 460 7.90 -16.08 10.02
CA ASP A 460 9.26 -15.94 9.53
C ASP A 460 10.30 -16.02 10.66
N VAL A 461 9.96 -15.57 11.87
CA VAL A 461 10.87 -15.66 13.03
C VAL A 461 10.58 -16.88 13.88
N TYR A 462 9.35 -17.00 14.40
CA TYR A 462 9.01 -18.00 15.41
C TYR A 462 8.95 -19.42 14.83
N GLN A 463 8.21 -19.62 13.75
CA GLN A 463 8.04 -20.94 13.12
C GLN A 463 9.32 -21.49 12.48
N ILE A 464 10.25 -20.62 12.06
CA ILE A 464 11.47 -21.05 11.36
C ILE A 464 12.64 -21.18 12.33
N TYR A 465 12.89 -20.18 13.18
CA TYR A 465 14.14 -20.10 13.96
C TYR A 465 13.98 -20.40 15.44
N LEU A 466 12.86 -20.02 16.07
CA LEU A 466 12.72 -20.13 17.53
C LEU A 466 12.17 -21.49 17.96
N LYS A 467 11.04 -21.90 17.37
CA LYS A 467 10.39 -23.17 17.74
C LYS A 467 9.71 -23.80 16.53
N PRO A 468 10.49 -24.33 15.57
CA PRO A 468 9.93 -25.09 14.47
C PRO A 468 9.17 -26.32 14.99
N PHE A 469 8.07 -26.68 14.31
CA PHE A 469 7.27 -27.86 14.69
C PHE A 469 8.11 -29.14 14.69
N ARG A 470 8.98 -29.29 13.67
CA ARG A 470 10.01 -30.34 13.60
C ARG A 470 11.28 -29.73 13.01
N ALA A 471 12.34 -29.70 13.81
CA ALA A 471 13.60 -29.05 13.44
C ALA A 471 14.44 -29.85 12.43
N GLU A 472 14.30 -31.18 12.39
CA GLU A 472 15.20 -32.10 11.66
C GLU A 472 14.61 -32.66 10.35
N LEU A 473 13.60 -32.03 9.77
CA LEU A 473 13.02 -32.49 8.51
C LEU A 473 13.96 -32.22 7.32
N ALA A 474 14.22 -33.26 6.52
CA ALA A 474 14.88 -33.09 5.24
C ALA A 474 13.91 -32.45 4.21
N PRO A 475 14.44 -31.74 3.19
CA PRO A 475 13.61 -31.22 2.10
C PRO A 475 12.80 -32.34 1.42
N GLY A 476 11.48 -32.12 1.27
CA GLY A 476 10.56 -33.10 0.67
C GLY A 476 9.96 -34.12 1.65
N GLU A 477 10.24 -34.01 2.95
CA GLU A 477 9.58 -34.78 4.00
C GLU A 477 8.28 -34.10 4.48
N CYS A 478 7.28 -34.92 4.81
CA CYS A 478 6.01 -34.44 5.32
C CYS A 478 6.16 -33.91 6.76
N ILE A 479 5.71 -32.69 7.00
CA ILE A 479 5.75 -32.06 8.33
C ILE A 479 4.99 -32.83 9.42
N LEU A 480 3.97 -33.62 9.06
CA LEU A 480 3.16 -34.38 10.00
C LEU A 480 3.81 -35.71 10.40
N CYS A 481 4.32 -36.50 9.45
CA CYS A 481 4.81 -37.85 9.73
C CYS A 481 6.33 -38.03 9.55
N GLY A 482 7.03 -37.07 8.96
CA GLY A 482 8.48 -37.14 8.67
C GLY A 482 8.85 -38.03 7.49
N HIS A 483 7.89 -38.69 6.83
CA HIS A 483 8.17 -39.52 5.66
C HIS A 483 8.18 -38.68 4.38
N ARG A 484 8.92 -39.13 3.37
CA ARG A 484 9.00 -38.42 2.09
C ARG A 484 7.66 -38.38 1.37
N VAL A 485 7.36 -37.19 0.86
CA VAL A 485 6.16 -36.92 0.07
C VAL A 485 6.21 -37.61 -1.29
N ARG A 486 7.40 -37.66 -1.90
CA ARG A 486 7.70 -38.38 -3.16
C ARG A 486 8.70 -39.50 -2.89
N PRO A 487 8.42 -40.75 -3.27
CA PRO A 487 9.36 -41.85 -3.07
C PRO A 487 10.60 -41.69 -3.96
N THR A 488 11.76 -42.06 -3.44
CA THR A 488 13.03 -42.18 -4.19
C THR A 488 13.48 -43.63 -4.15
N ASN A 489 14.29 -44.07 -5.11
CA ASN A 489 14.77 -45.46 -5.20
C ASN A 489 15.49 -45.97 -3.93
N GLU A 490 15.98 -45.05 -3.09
CA GLU A 490 16.76 -45.35 -1.88
C GLU A 490 15.92 -45.44 -0.58
N ASP A 491 14.68 -44.93 -0.56
CA ASP A 491 13.80 -45.00 0.62
C ASP A 491 12.32 -45.15 0.21
N PRO A 492 11.74 -46.36 0.34
CA PRO A 492 10.43 -46.68 -0.23
C PRO A 492 9.24 -46.16 0.59
N LYS A 493 9.45 -45.62 1.80
CA LYS A 493 8.35 -45.21 2.69
C LYS A 493 7.74 -43.88 2.26
N ARG A 494 6.68 -43.95 1.45
CA ARG A 494 5.85 -42.80 1.06
C ARG A 494 5.00 -42.29 2.24
N CYS A 495 4.83 -40.98 2.34
CA CYS A 495 3.86 -40.38 3.24
C CYS A 495 2.42 -40.86 2.93
N MET A 496 1.73 -41.36 3.96
CA MET A 496 0.33 -41.83 3.89
C MET A 496 -0.62 -40.99 4.76
N CYS A 497 -0.26 -39.76 5.12
CA CYS A 497 -1.13 -38.90 5.92
C CYS A 497 -2.45 -38.63 5.17
N PRO A 498 -3.62 -38.95 5.76
CA PRO A 498 -4.90 -38.61 5.14
C PRO A 498 -5.14 -37.10 5.22
N SER A 499 -5.92 -36.55 4.30
CA SER A 499 -6.41 -35.17 4.41
C SER A 499 -7.24 -35.00 5.70
N MET A 500 -7.08 -33.86 6.39
CA MET A 500 -7.89 -33.51 7.56
C MET A 500 -9.40 -33.59 7.28
N GLN A 501 -9.85 -33.20 6.07
CA GLN A 501 -11.27 -33.25 5.68
C GLN A 501 -11.86 -34.67 5.64
N ARG A 502 -11.01 -35.69 5.48
CA ARG A 502 -11.40 -37.11 5.46
C ARG A 502 -10.99 -37.86 6.73
N CYS A 503 -10.47 -37.14 7.73
CA CYS A 503 -9.98 -37.73 8.97
C CYS A 503 -11.11 -37.76 10.00
N GLU A 504 -11.68 -38.95 10.23
CA GLU A 504 -12.78 -39.14 11.19
C GLU A 504 -12.43 -38.66 12.62
N PRO A 505 -11.23 -38.95 13.18
CA PRO A 505 -10.83 -38.40 14.48
C PRO A 505 -10.83 -36.87 14.52
N CYS A 506 -10.41 -36.20 13.45
CA CYS A 506 -10.44 -34.73 13.40
C CYS A 506 -11.88 -34.20 13.46
N ARG A 507 -12.82 -34.86 12.78
CA ARG A 507 -14.24 -34.49 12.79
C ARG A 507 -14.85 -34.66 14.18
N GLN A 508 -14.46 -35.69 14.91
CA GLN A 508 -14.88 -35.93 16.29
C GLN A 508 -14.30 -34.88 17.24
N ASP A 509 -13.01 -34.55 17.10
CA ASP A 509 -12.37 -33.47 17.85
C ASP A 509 -13.08 -32.12 17.62
N ASP A 510 -13.44 -31.82 16.36
CA ASP A 510 -14.14 -30.59 16.00
C ASP A 510 -15.53 -30.53 16.64
N ALA A 511 -16.29 -31.63 16.60
CA ALA A 511 -17.60 -31.72 17.22
C ALA A 511 -17.53 -31.60 18.75
N ALA A 512 -16.55 -32.25 19.39
CA ALA A 512 -16.34 -32.18 20.84
C ALA A 512 -15.96 -30.76 21.29
N ARG A 513 -15.09 -30.07 20.54
CA ARG A 513 -14.71 -28.68 20.83
C ARG A 513 -15.85 -27.70 20.54
N ALA A 514 -16.68 -27.96 19.54
CA ALA A 514 -17.86 -27.14 19.24
C ALA A 514 -18.96 -27.28 20.30
N ALA A 515 -19.10 -28.45 20.92
CA ALA A 515 -20.10 -28.73 21.96
C ALA A 515 -19.77 -28.08 23.32
N VAL A 516 -18.53 -27.63 23.52
CA VAL A 516 -18.06 -27.08 24.79
C VAL A 516 -17.96 -25.55 24.69
N ASP A 517 -18.77 -24.83 25.47
CA ASP A 517 -18.75 -23.36 25.51
C ASP A 517 -17.69 -22.76 26.45
N SER A 518 -16.87 -23.59 27.13
CA SER A 518 -15.81 -23.08 28.00
C SER A 518 -14.69 -22.36 27.24
N LEU A 519 -14.07 -21.38 27.91
CA LEU A 519 -12.94 -20.62 27.40
C LEU A 519 -11.74 -21.52 27.03
N VAL A 520 -11.56 -22.62 27.77
CA VAL A 520 -10.56 -23.65 27.49
C VAL A 520 -11.23 -24.76 26.71
N LYS A 521 -10.84 -24.94 25.45
CA LYS A 521 -11.32 -26.02 24.58
C LYS A 521 -10.53 -27.32 24.84
N PRO A 522 -11.15 -28.51 24.72
CA PRO A 522 -10.45 -29.79 24.94
C PRO A 522 -9.35 -30.06 23.91
N HIS A 523 -8.24 -30.67 24.33
CA HIS A 523 -7.11 -31.00 23.44
C HIS A 523 -7.53 -31.93 22.28
N TYR A 524 -6.81 -31.82 21.16
CA TYR A 524 -7.01 -32.67 19.99
C TYR A 524 -6.55 -34.11 20.25
N THR A 525 -7.42 -35.09 19.99
CA THR A 525 -7.13 -36.52 20.19
C THR A 525 -6.65 -37.22 18.92
N CYS A 526 -6.79 -36.59 17.75
CA CYS A 526 -6.31 -37.14 16.48
C CYS A 526 -4.80 -37.42 16.49
N SER A 527 -4.41 -38.68 16.25
CA SER A 527 -3.00 -39.12 16.25
C SER A 527 -2.16 -38.56 15.10
N VAL A 528 -2.78 -38.19 13.98
CA VAL A 528 -2.07 -37.68 12.79
C VAL A 528 -1.96 -36.15 12.82
N HIS A 529 -3.08 -35.47 13.06
CA HIS A 529 -3.16 -34.01 12.93
C HIS A 529 -3.11 -33.28 14.28
N GLY A 530 -3.46 -33.94 15.39
CA GLY A 530 -3.74 -33.27 16.67
C GLY A 530 -2.58 -32.41 17.18
N GLN A 531 -1.35 -32.93 17.14
CA GLN A 531 -0.16 -32.19 17.56
C GLN A 531 0.09 -30.93 16.72
N PHE A 532 -0.07 -31.02 15.40
CA PHE A 532 0.14 -29.87 14.52
C PHE A 532 -1.00 -28.85 14.67
N ARG A 533 -2.24 -29.30 14.88
CA ARG A 533 -3.37 -28.41 15.19
C ARG A 533 -3.16 -27.65 16.49
N GLU A 534 -2.69 -28.32 17.53
CA GLU A 534 -2.36 -27.68 18.81
C GLU A 534 -1.19 -26.69 18.67
N TYR A 535 -0.20 -27.02 17.84
CA TYR A 535 0.86 -26.08 17.48
C TYR A 535 0.30 -24.82 16.79
N GLN A 536 -0.61 -24.96 15.83
CA GLN A 536 -1.28 -23.81 15.19
C GLN A 536 -2.09 -22.97 16.21
N GLU A 537 -2.82 -23.58 17.14
CA GLU A 537 -3.53 -22.83 18.18
C GLU A 537 -2.58 -22.02 19.08
N ARG A 538 -1.44 -22.60 19.42
CA ARG A 538 -0.41 -21.88 20.18
C ARG A 538 0.13 -20.69 19.40
N LEU A 539 0.30 -20.82 18.08
CA LEU A 539 0.73 -19.72 17.21
C LEU A 539 -0.32 -18.60 17.14
N LEU A 540 -1.62 -18.93 17.12
CA LEU A 540 -2.70 -17.94 17.23
C LEU A 540 -2.61 -17.15 18.54
N TYR A 541 -2.34 -17.83 19.64
CA TYR A 541 -2.15 -17.18 20.94
C TYR A 541 -0.95 -16.22 20.93
N TYR A 542 0.20 -16.65 20.39
CA TYR A 542 1.38 -15.78 20.28
C TYR A 542 1.20 -14.63 19.30
N LYS A 543 0.41 -14.81 18.23
CA LYS A 543 0.04 -13.72 17.33
C LYS A 543 -0.64 -12.59 18.10
N ASN A 544 -1.63 -12.91 18.95
CA ASN A 544 -2.34 -11.90 19.73
C ASN A 544 -1.38 -11.12 20.64
N TRP A 545 -0.43 -11.81 21.28
CA TRP A 545 0.63 -11.13 22.04
C TRP A 545 1.52 -10.25 21.17
N SER A 546 1.91 -10.72 19.98
CA SER A 546 2.69 -9.91 19.04
C SER A 546 1.97 -8.61 18.68
N ILE A 547 0.66 -8.65 18.48
CA ILE A 547 -0.15 -7.46 18.20
C ILE A 547 -0.08 -6.50 19.40
N VAL A 548 -0.30 -6.99 20.63
CA VAL A 548 -0.20 -6.17 21.86
C VAL A 548 1.17 -5.50 21.98
N TRP A 549 2.26 -6.26 21.80
CA TRP A 549 3.62 -5.74 21.89
C TRP A 549 3.89 -4.68 20.83
N THR A 550 3.54 -4.93 19.57
CA THR A 550 3.75 -3.97 18.48
C THR A 550 2.94 -2.69 18.72
N THR A 551 1.69 -2.79 19.19
CA THR A 551 0.91 -1.61 19.60
C THR A 551 1.61 -0.84 20.70
N PHE A 552 2.06 -1.52 21.77
CA PHE A 552 2.72 -0.87 22.89
C PHE A 552 4.01 -0.16 22.48
N PHE A 553 4.83 -0.78 21.63
CA PHE A 553 6.07 -0.18 21.12
C PHE A 553 5.84 0.98 20.14
N SER A 554 4.63 1.15 19.59
CA SER A 554 4.32 2.32 18.76
C SER A 554 4.28 3.63 19.57
N ILE A 555 4.01 3.57 20.88
CA ILE A 555 3.96 4.74 21.78
C ILE A 555 5.36 5.38 21.95
N PRO A 556 6.40 4.66 22.42
CA PRO A 556 7.74 5.25 22.53
C PRO A 556 8.31 5.64 21.17
N LEU A 557 7.93 4.95 20.08
CA LEU A 557 8.30 5.37 18.73
C LEU A 557 7.73 6.75 18.38
N CYS A 558 6.44 6.97 18.65
CA CYS A 558 5.79 8.26 18.44
C CYS A 558 6.46 9.38 19.26
N ILE A 559 6.72 9.13 20.54
CA ILE A 559 7.40 10.08 21.44
C ILE A 559 8.81 10.40 20.94
N PHE A 560 9.55 9.39 20.48
CA PHE A 560 10.88 9.58 19.89
C PHE A 560 10.82 10.49 18.66
N CYS A 561 9.92 10.21 17.72
CA CYS A 561 9.75 11.02 16.52
C CYS A 561 9.40 12.48 16.85
N TRP A 562 8.53 12.68 17.85
CA TRP A 562 8.16 14.01 18.31
C TRP A 562 9.35 14.74 18.97
N ALA A 563 10.10 14.06 19.82
CA ALA A 563 11.24 14.65 20.53
C ALA A 563 12.38 15.11 19.60
N VAL A 564 12.53 14.48 18.44
CA VAL A 564 13.54 14.82 17.42
C VAL A 564 13.07 15.94 16.48
N ASP A 565 11.80 16.39 16.59
CA ASP A 565 11.17 17.39 15.70
C ASP A 565 11.32 17.03 14.21
N LEU A 566 11.11 15.74 13.90
CA LEU A 566 11.16 15.26 12.51
C LEU A 566 9.96 15.80 11.74
N ASP A 567 10.23 16.48 10.62
CA ASP A 567 9.17 16.92 9.72
C ASP A 567 8.62 15.77 8.86
N LEU A 568 7.41 15.97 8.33
CA LEU A 568 6.68 14.96 7.56
C LEU A 568 7.40 14.62 6.24
N ALA A 569 7.98 15.64 5.60
CA ALA A 569 8.65 15.50 4.32
C ALA A 569 9.96 14.71 4.45
N TRP A 570 10.75 14.98 5.49
CA TRP A 570 12.01 14.33 5.82
C TRP A 570 11.79 12.83 6.01
N THR A 571 10.82 12.46 6.84
CA THR A 571 10.51 11.05 7.12
C THR A 571 10.05 10.35 5.85
N TYR A 572 9.20 11.01 5.06
CA TYR A 572 8.73 10.49 3.78
C TYR A 572 9.88 10.19 2.81
N TYR A 573 10.78 11.16 2.58
CA TYR A 573 11.89 11.00 1.65
C TYR A 573 12.99 10.06 2.11
N PHE A 574 13.26 10.04 3.42
CA PHE A 574 14.29 9.18 4.00
C PHE A 574 13.99 7.69 3.75
N THR A 575 12.71 7.34 3.67
CA THR A 575 12.26 5.96 3.46
C THR A 575 12.97 5.27 2.32
N GLY A 576 12.99 5.86 1.12
CA GLY A 576 13.58 5.16 -0.02
C GLY A 576 15.10 5.07 0.01
N ILE A 577 15.80 5.92 0.75
CA ILE A 577 17.23 5.77 1.00
C ILE A 577 17.50 4.46 1.74
N LEU A 578 16.70 4.20 2.77
CA LEU A 578 16.87 3.05 3.66
C LEU A 578 16.43 1.73 3.03
N ILE A 579 15.28 1.70 2.36
CA ILE A 579 14.64 0.44 1.95
C ILE A 579 14.55 0.19 0.44
N SER A 580 14.68 1.20 -0.43
CA SER A 580 14.44 1.00 -1.88
C SER A 580 15.48 0.11 -2.57
N SER A 581 16.66 -0.10 -1.98
CA SER A 581 17.66 -1.04 -2.50
C SER A 581 17.18 -2.50 -2.55
N ALA A 582 16.20 -2.88 -1.71
CA ALA A 582 15.66 -4.24 -1.66
C ALA A 582 14.55 -4.49 -2.70
N VAL A 583 13.99 -3.45 -3.32
CA VAL A 583 12.86 -3.53 -4.27
C VAL A 583 13.17 -4.44 -5.46
N VAL A 584 14.22 -4.12 -6.20
CA VAL A 584 14.60 -4.86 -7.41
C VAL A 584 14.96 -6.31 -7.06
N PRO A 585 15.76 -6.59 -6.02
CA PRO A 585 15.95 -7.95 -5.53
C PRO A 585 14.65 -8.71 -5.21
N ILE A 586 13.70 -8.11 -4.46
CA ILE A 586 12.41 -8.75 -4.15
C ILE A 586 11.63 -9.06 -5.43
N ALA A 587 11.54 -8.11 -6.37
CA ALA A 587 10.84 -8.34 -7.63
C ALA A 587 11.49 -9.50 -8.41
N LEU A 588 12.81 -9.50 -8.53
CA LEU A 588 13.55 -10.55 -9.23
C LEU A 588 13.46 -11.91 -8.51
N SER A 589 13.30 -11.92 -7.18
CA SER A 589 13.13 -13.14 -6.38
C SER A 589 11.88 -13.95 -6.74
N ILE A 590 10.93 -13.38 -7.47
CA ILE A 590 9.73 -14.05 -7.95
C ILE A 590 9.66 -14.07 -9.48
N LEU A 591 10.24 -13.07 -10.14
CA LEU A 591 10.19 -12.94 -11.60
C LEU A 591 11.32 -13.68 -12.34
N TRP A 592 12.47 -13.88 -11.70
CA TRP A 592 13.67 -14.36 -12.35
C TRP A 592 14.30 -15.55 -11.63
N VAL A 593 14.46 -16.64 -12.37
CA VAL A 593 14.94 -17.92 -11.81
C VAL A 593 16.43 -17.88 -11.46
N ARG A 594 17.25 -17.11 -12.20
CA ARG A 594 18.71 -17.11 -12.06
C ARG A 594 19.24 -16.26 -10.90
N VAL A 595 18.37 -15.55 -10.19
CA VAL A 595 18.77 -14.75 -9.03
C VAL A 595 19.52 -15.62 -8.03
N SER A 596 20.63 -15.12 -7.49
CA SER A 596 21.42 -15.85 -6.49
C SER A 596 21.24 -15.24 -5.10
N SER A 597 21.43 -16.05 -4.05
CA SER A 597 21.42 -15.59 -2.64
C SER A 597 22.42 -14.45 -2.40
N ARG A 598 23.60 -14.52 -3.05
CA ARG A 598 24.64 -13.49 -2.95
C ARG A 598 24.24 -12.21 -3.68
N GLY A 599 23.57 -12.32 -4.82
CA GLY A 599 22.98 -11.17 -5.53
C GLY A 599 21.92 -10.48 -4.68
N MET A 600 21.01 -11.24 -4.08
CA MET A 600 19.97 -10.72 -3.18
C MET A 600 20.55 -9.94 -2.00
N ILE A 601 21.55 -10.50 -1.30
CA ILE A 601 22.17 -9.83 -0.14
C ILE A 601 23.01 -8.63 -0.60
N GLY A 602 23.85 -8.82 -1.62
CA GLY A 602 24.72 -7.77 -2.15
C GLY A 602 23.95 -6.58 -2.70
N GLY A 603 22.82 -6.82 -3.37
CA GLY A 603 21.93 -5.78 -3.86
C GLY A 603 21.29 -4.99 -2.72
N ALA A 604 20.55 -5.66 -1.83
CA ALA A 604 19.84 -4.96 -0.76
C ALA A 604 20.78 -4.21 0.18
N VAL A 605 21.80 -4.88 0.74
CA VAL A 605 22.72 -4.26 1.71
C VAL A 605 23.67 -3.28 1.03
N GLY A 606 24.24 -3.65 -0.12
CA GLY A 606 25.18 -2.80 -0.84
C GLY A 606 24.52 -1.51 -1.35
N GLY A 607 23.30 -1.61 -1.89
CA GLY A 607 22.53 -0.44 -2.32
C GLY A 607 22.19 0.49 -1.14
N CYS A 608 21.72 -0.06 -0.02
CA CYS A 608 21.37 0.72 1.18
C CYS A 608 22.58 1.49 1.72
N VAL A 609 23.73 0.81 1.88
CA VAL A 609 24.97 1.46 2.35
C VAL A 609 25.43 2.56 1.39
N CYS A 610 25.38 2.32 0.07
CA CYS A 610 25.75 3.34 -0.91
C CYS A 610 24.80 4.54 -0.89
N GLY A 611 23.49 4.30 -0.74
CA GLY A 611 22.47 5.35 -0.64
C GLY A 611 22.62 6.22 0.60
N ILE A 612 22.82 5.60 1.77
CA ILE A 612 23.08 6.33 3.02
C ILE A 612 24.38 7.14 2.91
N THR A 613 25.43 6.55 2.33
CA THR A 613 26.72 7.22 2.16
C THR A 613 26.59 8.43 1.23
N SER A 614 25.95 8.28 0.06
CA SER A 614 25.81 9.39 -0.90
C SER A 614 24.93 10.52 -0.33
N TRP A 615 23.87 10.17 0.39
CA TRP A 615 23.00 11.12 1.09
C TRP A 615 23.77 11.95 2.13
N LEU A 616 24.49 11.29 3.04
CA LEU A 616 25.25 11.97 4.09
C LEU A 616 26.41 12.80 3.54
N VAL A 617 27.12 12.28 2.52
CA VAL A 617 28.20 13.03 1.85
C VAL A 617 27.66 14.30 1.22
N TYR A 618 26.54 14.23 0.51
CA TYR A 618 25.96 15.43 -0.11
C TYR A 618 25.40 16.41 0.93
N ALA A 619 24.71 15.92 1.96
CA ALA A 619 24.23 16.74 3.06
C ALA A 619 25.38 17.49 3.78
N SER A 620 26.57 16.89 3.87
CA SER A 620 27.75 17.51 4.49
C SER A 620 28.31 18.72 3.71
N THR A 621 27.91 18.91 2.45
CA THR A 621 28.38 20.03 1.61
C THR A 621 27.64 21.34 1.88
N TYR A 622 26.49 21.30 2.57
CA TYR A 622 25.74 22.49 2.96
C TYR A 622 26.41 23.23 4.12
N PRO A 623 26.14 24.55 4.30
CA PRO A 623 26.65 25.31 5.43
C PRO A 623 26.34 24.65 6.78
N GLY A 624 27.35 24.59 7.66
CA GLY A 624 27.26 23.89 8.96
C GLY A 624 27.37 22.36 8.87
N GLY A 625 27.46 21.78 7.67
CA GLY A 625 27.70 20.35 7.45
C GLY A 625 26.73 19.44 8.23
N LEU A 626 27.23 18.33 8.77
CA LEU A 626 26.39 17.41 9.56
C LEU A 626 26.11 17.89 10.99
N ALA A 627 26.62 19.06 11.41
CA ALA A 627 26.23 19.63 12.71
C ALA A 627 24.76 20.10 12.68
N ASN A 628 24.27 20.58 11.53
CA ASN A 628 22.87 20.90 11.28
C ASN A 628 22.15 19.70 10.64
N PHE A 629 22.21 18.53 11.29
CA PHE A 629 21.84 17.24 10.69
C PHE A 629 20.44 17.23 10.06
N VAL A 630 19.38 17.54 10.82
CA VAL A 630 17.99 17.42 10.37
C VAL A 630 17.72 18.34 9.17
N VAL A 631 18.17 19.59 9.24
CA VAL A 631 17.98 20.58 8.17
C VAL A 631 18.74 20.17 6.90
N ASN A 632 20.04 19.89 7.02
CA ASN A 632 20.89 19.65 5.86
C ASN A 632 20.58 18.31 5.17
N THR A 633 20.16 17.30 5.94
CA THR A 633 19.74 16.02 5.38
C THR A 633 18.33 16.06 4.78
N GLY A 634 17.47 16.98 5.24
CA GLY A 634 16.11 17.17 4.77
C GLY A 634 15.97 17.91 3.43
N HIS A 635 17.05 18.52 2.94
CA HIS A 635 17.03 19.15 1.62
C HIS A 635 16.72 18.14 0.51
N GLN A 636 16.02 18.61 -0.53
CA GLN A 636 15.55 17.74 -1.61
C GLN A 636 16.69 17.07 -2.40
N THR A 637 17.83 17.76 -2.58
CA THR A 637 18.94 17.24 -3.39
C THR A 637 19.67 16.07 -2.71
N PRO A 638 20.10 16.15 -1.44
CA PRO A 638 20.58 14.97 -0.70
C PRO A 638 19.60 13.80 -0.77
N MET A 639 18.30 14.07 -0.55
CA MET A 639 17.26 13.05 -0.56
C MET A 639 17.14 12.36 -1.93
N LEU A 640 17.15 13.14 -3.02
CA LEU A 640 17.13 12.64 -4.39
C LEU A 640 18.31 11.71 -4.67
N ILE A 641 19.52 12.15 -4.34
CA ILE A 641 20.74 11.40 -4.62
C ILE A 641 20.77 10.09 -3.83
N GLY A 642 20.43 10.14 -2.53
CA GLY A 642 20.37 8.94 -1.69
C GLY A 642 19.39 7.90 -2.24
N ASN A 643 18.20 8.33 -2.63
CA ASN A 643 17.14 7.48 -3.17
C ASN A 643 17.57 6.81 -4.49
N ILE A 644 18.05 7.60 -5.46
CA ILE A 644 18.49 7.08 -6.76
C ILE A 644 19.66 6.10 -6.59
N VAL A 645 20.67 6.45 -5.80
CA VAL A 645 21.82 5.57 -5.58
C VAL A 645 21.38 4.26 -4.91
N SER A 646 20.51 4.33 -3.90
CA SER A 646 20.02 3.15 -3.18
C SER A 646 19.35 2.13 -4.12
N VAL A 647 18.38 2.58 -4.92
CA VAL A 647 17.62 1.69 -5.82
C VAL A 647 18.48 1.20 -6.99
N THR A 648 19.27 2.08 -7.62
CA THR A 648 20.04 1.74 -8.83
C THR A 648 21.19 0.82 -8.49
N VAL A 649 21.97 1.12 -7.45
CA VAL A 649 23.06 0.23 -7.01
C VAL A 649 22.50 -1.10 -6.54
N GLY A 650 21.39 -1.10 -5.80
CA GLY A 650 20.78 -2.34 -5.33
C GLY A 650 20.34 -3.27 -6.46
N GLY A 651 19.70 -2.71 -7.50
CA GLY A 651 19.30 -3.46 -8.69
C GLY A 651 20.49 -3.95 -9.51
N LEU A 652 21.46 -3.08 -9.81
CA LEU A 652 22.64 -3.42 -10.62
C LEU A 652 23.49 -4.49 -9.96
N VAL A 653 23.79 -4.36 -8.66
CA VAL A 653 24.58 -5.35 -7.92
C VAL A 653 23.85 -6.69 -7.86
N CYS A 654 22.55 -6.69 -7.61
CA CYS A 654 21.76 -7.93 -7.59
C CYS A 654 21.83 -8.67 -8.93
N ILE A 655 21.62 -7.96 -10.03
CA ILE A 655 21.66 -8.54 -11.38
C ILE A 655 23.07 -9.01 -11.72
N ALA A 656 24.09 -8.17 -11.55
CA ALA A 656 25.47 -8.48 -11.93
C ALA A 656 26.02 -9.69 -11.16
N VAL A 657 25.81 -9.75 -9.84
CA VAL A 657 26.26 -10.88 -9.01
C VAL A 657 25.47 -12.15 -9.34
N SER A 658 24.16 -12.04 -9.58
CA SER A 658 23.34 -13.21 -9.97
C SER A 658 23.75 -13.77 -11.33
N LEU A 659 24.05 -12.92 -12.31
CA LEU A 659 24.61 -13.35 -13.60
C LEU A 659 25.97 -14.01 -13.43
N ALA A 660 26.83 -13.48 -12.56
CA ALA A 660 28.15 -14.05 -12.31
C ALA A 660 28.08 -15.43 -11.65
N ASP A 661 27.14 -15.66 -10.74
CA ASP A 661 26.96 -16.95 -10.05
C ASP A 661 26.24 -17.98 -10.94
N ASN A 662 25.18 -17.57 -11.67
CA ASN A 662 24.23 -18.48 -12.32
C ASN A 662 24.07 -18.22 -13.84
N TRP A 663 25.14 -17.82 -14.53
CA TRP A 663 25.09 -17.54 -15.98
C TRP A 663 24.52 -18.70 -16.81
N ARG A 664 24.95 -19.93 -16.50
CA ARG A 664 24.54 -21.16 -17.18
C ARG A 664 23.72 -22.02 -16.22
N MET A 665 22.40 -21.94 -16.31
CA MET A 665 21.47 -22.88 -15.67
C MET A 665 20.81 -23.75 -16.75
N THR A 666 20.74 -25.06 -16.52
CA THR A 666 19.96 -25.96 -17.37
C THR A 666 18.46 -25.79 -17.08
N PRO A 667 17.56 -26.14 -18.02
CA PRO A 667 16.12 -26.08 -17.78
C PRO A 667 15.66 -26.90 -16.56
N GLU A 668 16.29 -28.05 -16.32
CA GLU A 668 16.01 -28.90 -15.15
C GLU A 668 16.34 -28.21 -13.83
N GLN A 669 17.49 -27.52 -13.76
CA GLN A 669 17.86 -26.72 -12.58
C GLN A 669 16.88 -25.57 -12.36
N MET A 670 16.42 -24.93 -13.43
CA MET A 670 15.44 -23.84 -13.34
C MET A 670 14.10 -24.33 -12.79
N GLU A 671 13.63 -25.49 -13.22
CA GLU A 671 12.39 -26.08 -12.71
C GLU A 671 12.54 -26.49 -11.24
N HIS A 672 13.68 -27.09 -10.88
CA HIS A 672 13.96 -27.46 -9.49
C HIS A 672 13.93 -26.23 -8.55
N GLU A 673 14.48 -25.09 -8.96
CA GLU A 673 14.42 -23.86 -8.17
C GLU A 673 12.99 -23.35 -7.93
N TRP A 674 12.08 -23.53 -8.90
CA TRP A 674 10.67 -23.17 -8.71
C TRP A 674 9.89 -24.21 -7.91
N GLU A 675 10.26 -25.50 -7.98
CA GLU A 675 9.62 -26.53 -7.15
C GLU A 675 9.83 -26.26 -5.66
N LYS A 676 11.01 -25.75 -5.25
CA LYS A 676 11.28 -25.36 -3.85
C LYS A 676 10.23 -24.41 -3.28
N THR A 677 9.75 -23.44 -4.06
CA THR A 677 8.73 -22.48 -3.58
C THR A 677 7.33 -23.06 -3.59
N ARG A 678 7.07 -24.05 -4.45
CA ARG A 678 5.79 -24.76 -4.51
C ARG A 678 5.63 -25.78 -3.38
N ASP A 679 6.75 -26.15 -2.74
CA ASP A 679 6.78 -26.97 -1.53
C ASP A 679 6.24 -26.27 -0.28
N ILE A 680 6.15 -24.93 -0.30
CA ILE A 680 5.50 -24.16 0.76
C ILE A 680 4.00 -24.51 0.77
N ASP A 681 3.55 -25.20 1.82
CA ASP A 681 2.19 -25.69 1.93
C ASP A 681 1.74 -25.83 3.39
N ASN A 682 0.44 -25.75 3.64
CA ASN A 682 -0.15 -26.05 4.94
C ASN A 682 -0.67 -27.50 4.93
N PRO A 683 -0.16 -28.41 5.78
CA PRO A 683 -0.63 -29.79 5.80
C PRO A 683 -2.12 -29.91 6.21
N LEU A 684 -2.67 -29.00 7.00
CA LEU A 684 -4.10 -29.09 7.35
C LEU A 684 -4.99 -28.74 6.16
N THR A 685 -4.53 -27.82 5.33
CA THR A 685 -5.29 -27.14 4.28
C THR A 685 -4.38 -26.89 3.06
N PRO A 686 -4.03 -27.94 2.29
CA PRO A 686 -3.13 -27.78 1.17
C PRO A 686 -3.61 -26.76 0.15
N TRP A 687 -2.70 -25.96 -0.41
CA TRP A 687 -3.07 -24.88 -1.34
C TRP A 687 -3.82 -25.38 -2.58
N VAL A 688 -3.60 -26.64 -2.99
CA VAL A 688 -4.32 -27.27 -4.11
C VAL A 688 -5.83 -27.32 -3.83
N HIS A 689 -6.22 -27.56 -2.58
CA HIS A 689 -7.63 -27.53 -2.18
C HIS A 689 -8.19 -26.11 -2.15
N VAL A 690 -7.39 -25.13 -1.72
CA VAL A 690 -7.77 -23.71 -1.70
C VAL A 690 -8.06 -23.19 -3.11
N TYR A 691 -7.21 -23.57 -4.08
CA TYR A 691 -7.32 -23.13 -5.47
C TYR A 691 -8.09 -24.09 -6.39
N ARG A 692 -8.74 -25.12 -5.85
CA ARG A 692 -9.46 -26.14 -6.64
C ARG A 692 -10.45 -25.53 -7.64
N ASP A 693 -11.27 -24.59 -7.18
CA ASP A 693 -12.29 -23.92 -8.00
C ASP A 693 -11.65 -23.08 -9.12
N CYS A 694 -10.49 -22.47 -8.85
CA CYS A 694 -9.78 -21.62 -9.82
C CYS A 694 -8.98 -22.42 -10.85
N LEU A 695 -8.53 -23.61 -10.46
CA LEU A 695 -7.76 -24.52 -11.32
C LEU A 695 -8.65 -25.47 -12.13
N ASP A 696 -9.97 -25.46 -11.86
CA ASP A 696 -10.97 -26.28 -12.56
C ASP A 696 -10.59 -27.77 -12.51
N ILE A 697 -10.20 -28.22 -11.31
CA ILE A 697 -9.84 -29.61 -11.02
C ILE A 697 -11.09 -30.29 -10.49
N SER A 698 -12.04 -30.59 -11.39
CA SER A 698 -13.27 -31.33 -11.11
C SER A 698 -13.00 -32.78 -10.67
N GLU A 699 -11.86 -33.36 -11.06
CA GLU A 699 -11.48 -34.77 -10.83
C GLU A 699 -10.60 -35.04 -9.60
N ALA A 700 -10.43 -34.08 -8.68
CA ALA A 700 -9.65 -34.29 -7.45
C ALA A 700 -10.29 -35.24 -6.41
N ARG A 701 -11.24 -36.09 -6.81
CA ARG A 701 -11.75 -37.14 -5.91
C ARG A 701 -10.68 -38.22 -5.64
N ASN A 702 -9.78 -38.48 -6.60
CA ASN A 702 -8.80 -39.57 -6.57
C ASN A 702 -7.32 -39.14 -6.63
N VAL A 703 -7.02 -37.84 -6.68
CA VAL A 703 -5.63 -37.33 -6.65
C VAL A 703 -5.10 -37.48 -5.22
N SER A 704 -3.90 -38.07 -5.07
CA SER A 704 -3.27 -38.24 -3.76
C SER A 704 -3.12 -36.88 -3.07
N TYR A 705 -3.28 -36.82 -1.74
CA TYR A 705 -3.17 -35.59 -0.94
C TYR A 705 -1.84 -34.81 -1.14
N HIS A 706 -0.84 -35.47 -1.75
CA HIS A 706 0.48 -34.92 -2.08
C HIS A 706 0.73 -34.65 -3.57
N GLU A 707 -0.21 -35.03 -4.45
CA GLU A 707 -0.08 -34.81 -5.89
C GLU A 707 -0.48 -33.38 -6.26
N ARG A 708 0.45 -32.68 -6.91
CA ARG A 708 0.28 -31.28 -7.31
C ARG A 708 0.16 -31.19 -8.83
N PRO A 709 -0.68 -30.27 -9.35
CA PRO A 709 -0.80 -30.08 -10.79
C PRO A 709 0.53 -29.59 -11.38
N PRO A 710 0.85 -29.93 -12.65
CA PRO A 710 2.05 -29.44 -13.32
C PRO A 710 2.02 -27.90 -13.46
N ILE A 711 3.19 -27.25 -13.41
CA ILE A 711 3.29 -25.79 -13.44
C ILE A 711 2.69 -25.18 -14.71
N ASP A 712 2.87 -25.86 -15.85
CA ASP A 712 2.34 -25.42 -17.14
C ASP A 712 0.81 -25.34 -17.14
N GLY A 713 0.15 -26.24 -16.41
CA GLY A 713 -1.30 -26.23 -16.21
C GLY A 713 -1.75 -24.97 -15.48
N ILE A 714 -1.05 -24.60 -14.39
CA ILE A 714 -1.34 -23.40 -13.60
C ILE A 714 -1.09 -22.14 -14.44
N VAL A 715 0.07 -22.06 -15.11
CA VAL A 715 0.44 -20.92 -15.96
C VAL A 715 -0.56 -20.72 -17.10
N ARG A 716 -1.07 -21.82 -17.69
CA ARG A 716 -2.10 -21.75 -18.73
C ARG A 716 -3.42 -21.21 -18.20
N ARG A 717 -3.88 -21.65 -17.02
CA ARG A 717 -5.12 -21.18 -16.39
C ARG A 717 -5.02 -19.71 -15.96
N PHE A 718 -3.87 -19.26 -15.46
CA PHE A 718 -3.65 -17.88 -15.04
C PHE A 718 -3.12 -16.96 -16.15
N ARG A 719 -3.07 -17.42 -17.40
CA ARG A 719 -2.52 -16.66 -18.53
C ARG A 719 -3.22 -15.32 -18.74
N LEU A 720 -4.55 -15.28 -18.61
CA LEU A 720 -5.31 -14.04 -18.74
C LEU A 720 -4.94 -13.06 -17.65
N ALA A 721 -5.01 -13.47 -16.38
CA ALA A 721 -4.63 -12.64 -15.23
C ALA A 721 -3.20 -12.10 -15.35
N LYS A 722 -2.26 -12.96 -15.78
CA LYS A 722 -0.87 -12.56 -16.05
C LYS A 722 -0.80 -11.51 -17.16
N ARG A 723 -1.40 -11.75 -18.33
CA ARG A 723 -1.39 -10.79 -19.46
C ARG A 723 -2.01 -9.46 -19.07
N THR A 724 -3.11 -9.47 -18.32
CA THR A 724 -3.75 -8.26 -17.79
C THR A 724 -2.82 -7.51 -16.84
N ALA A 725 -2.17 -8.18 -15.88
CA ALA A 725 -1.27 -7.53 -14.94
C ALA A 725 -0.07 -6.87 -15.63
N TYR A 726 0.59 -7.57 -16.57
CA TYR A 726 1.72 -7.01 -17.32
C TYR A 726 1.29 -5.90 -18.28
N GLY A 727 0.20 -6.10 -19.02
CA GLY A 727 -0.33 -5.12 -19.97
C GLY A 727 -0.77 -3.84 -19.26
N ALA A 728 -1.59 -3.95 -18.21
CA ALA A 728 -2.01 -2.80 -17.41
C ALA A 728 -0.82 -2.12 -16.72
N GLY A 729 0.10 -2.90 -16.13
CA GLY A 729 1.31 -2.38 -15.50
C GLY A 729 2.14 -1.50 -16.44
N VAL A 730 2.44 -1.98 -17.65
CA VAL A 730 3.22 -1.23 -18.64
C VAL A 730 2.42 -0.04 -19.18
N CYS A 731 1.18 -0.26 -19.64
CA CYS A 731 0.39 0.79 -20.27
C CYS A 731 0.06 1.93 -19.30
N LEU A 732 -0.35 1.62 -18.06
CA LEU A 732 -0.67 2.65 -17.07
C LEU A 732 0.59 3.36 -16.58
N THR A 733 1.72 2.66 -16.40
CA THR A 733 2.99 3.33 -16.06
C THR A 733 3.40 4.31 -17.15
N LEU A 734 3.34 3.92 -18.43
CA LEU A 734 3.60 4.82 -19.55
C LEU A 734 2.62 5.99 -19.58
N LEU A 735 1.33 5.75 -19.32
CA LEU A 735 0.31 6.80 -19.29
C LEU A 735 0.58 7.84 -18.20
N PHE A 736 0.77 7.39 -16.94
CA PHE A 736 0.92 8.28 -15.79
C PHE A 736 2.31 8.92 -15.67
N VAL A 737 3.39 8.22 -16.03
CA VAL A 737 4.75 8.72 -15.80
C VAL A 737 5.32 9.41 -17.03
N VAL A 738 4.89 9.03 -18.23
CA VAL A 738 5.48 9.52 -19.50
C VAL A 738 4.48 10.36 -20.29
N ILE A 739 3.33 9.82 -20.67
CA ILE A 739 2.43 10.47 -21.64
C ILE A 739 1.78 11.72 -21.03
N TRP A 740 1.14 11.58 -19.87
CA TRP A 740 0.43 12.69 -19.22
C TRP A 740 1.43 13.76 -18.77
N THR A 741 2.50 13.38 -18.08
CA THR A 741 3.54 14.33 -17.61
C THR A 741 4.19 15.08 -18.76
N SER A 742 4.59 14.39 -19.84
CA SER A 742 5.23 15.05 -20.99
C SER A 742 4.28 16.01 -21.70
N SER A 743 2.99 15.63 -21.82
CA SER A 743 1.95 16.51 -22.36
C SER A 743 1.80 17.78 -21.52
N MET A 744 1.75 17.63 -20.19
CA MET A 744 1.61 18.76 -19.27
C MET A 744 2.88 19.63 -19.18
N ILE A 745 4.07 19.04 -19.30
CA ILE A 745 5.34 19.78 -19.36
C ILE A 745 5.45 20.61 -20.64
N ALA A 746 4.94 20.09 -21.76
CA ALA A 746 4.92 20.81 -23.03
C ALA A 746 3.89 21.94 -23.05
N ALA A 747 2.86 21.87 -22.20
CA ALA A 747 1.85 22.90 -22.08
C ALA A 747 2.41 24.20 -21.48
N HIS A 748 1.84 25.33 -21.90
CA HIS A 748 2.03 26.62 -21.21
C HIS A 748 1.34 26.58 -19.83
N PRO A 749 1.64 27.53 -18.91
CA PRO A 749 0.83 27.69 -17.71
C PRO A 749 -0.66 27.69 -18.08
N LEU A 750 -1.45 26.92 -17.32
CA LEU A 750 -2.87 26.74 -17.64
C LEU A 750 -3.56 28.10 -17.63
N ASP A 751 -4.35 28.36 -18.66
CA ASP A 751 -5.32 29.45 -18.69
C ASP A 751 -6.58 29.05 -17.92
N SER A 752 -7.55 29.96 -17.78
CA SER A 752 -8.79 29.70 -17.03
C SER A 752 -9.54 28.46 -17.56
N ALA A 753 -9.59 28.27 -18.89
CA ALA A 753 -10.21 27.10 -19.51
C ALA A 753 -9.45 25.79 -19.20
N GLY A 754 -8.12 25.80 -19.30
CA GLY A 754 -7.27 24.68 -18.93
C GLY A 754 -7.37 24.34 -17.44
N PHE A 755 -7.47 25.34 -16.58
CA PHE A 755 -7.66 25.16 -15.15
C PHE A 755 -9.04 24.58 -14.81
N LEU A 756 -10.09 25.04 -15.49
CA LEU A 756 -11.43 24.45 -15.38
C LEU A 756 -11.42 22.98 -15.81
N ALA A 757 -10.74 22.63 -16.90
CA ALA A 757 -10.59 21.25 -17.35
C ALA A 757 -9.84 20.39 -16.31
N TRP A 758 -8.74 20.92 -15.75
CA TRP A 758 -7.95 20.26 -14.70
C TRP A 758 -8.77 19.96 -13.45
N THR A 759 -9.45 20.97 -12.92
CA THR A 759 -10.30 20.83 -11.72
C THR A 759 -11.52 19.96 -11.98
N THR A 760 -12.09 19.98 -13.19
CA THR A 760 -13.19 19.09 -13.59
C THR A 760 -12.75 17.63 -13.67
N LEU A 761 -11.59 17.36 -14.26
CA LEU A 761 -11.01 16.03 -14.31
C LEU A 761 -10.74 15.49 -12.90
N SER A 762 -10.15 16.32 -12.03
CA SER A 762 -9.86 15.98 -10.64
C SER A 762 -11.13 15.63 -9.84
N ARG A 763 -12.17 16.47 -9.93
CA ARG A 763 -13.47 16.22 -9.30
C ARG A 763 -14.16 14.97 -9.87
N GLY A 764 -14.23 14.85 -11.20
CA GLY A 764 -14.85 13.71 -11.88
C GLY A 764 -14.23 12.38 -11.47
N TRP A 765 -12.90 12.33 -11.37
CA TRP A 765 -12.18 11.15 -10.88
C TRP A 765 -12.52 10.83 -9.43
N GLY A 766 -12.59 11.85 -8.57
CA GLY A 766 -13.01 11.73 -7.17
C GLY A 766 -14.41 11.11 -7.01
N PHE A 767 -15.41 11.63 -7.74
CA PHE A 767 -16.78 11.11 -7.69
C PHE A 767 -16.91 9.67 -8.21
N VAL A 768 -16.22 9.34 -9.32
CA VAL A 768 -16.21 7.97 -9.87
C VAL A 768 -15.55 7.00 -8.89
N ALA A 769 -14.41 7.38 -8.30
CA ALA A 769 -13.71 6.58 -7.31
C ALA A 769 -14.55 6.35 -6.04
N ALA A 770 -15.20 7.40 -5.53
CA ALA A 770 -16.10 7.31 -4.38
C ALA A 770 -17.29 6.38 -4.66
N THR A 771 -17.92 6.53 -5.83
CA THR A 771 -19.04 5.67 -6.24
C THR A 771 -18.61 4.21 -6.32
N PHE A 772 -17.46 3.94 -6.93
CA PHE A 772 -16.90 2.58 -6.98
C PHE A 772 -16.69 2.00 -5.58
N ILE A 773 -16.02 2.74 -4.69
CA ILE A 773 -15.68 2.25 -3.35
C ILE A 773 -16.90 2.08 -2.47
N ILE A 774 -17.88 2.99 -2.52
CA ILE A 774 -19.05 2.91 -1.65
C ILE A 774 -19.99 1.80 -2.12
N VAL A 775 -20.21 1.68 -3.45
CA VAL A 775 -21.27 0.82 -3.99
C VAL A 775 -20.79 -0.59 -4.32
N VAL A 776 -19.66 -0.75 -5.03
CA VAL A 776 -19.29 -2.05 -5.62
C VAL A 776 -18.97 -3.12 -4.56
N PRO A 777 -18.13 -2.87 -3.54
CA PRO A 777 -17.86 -3.86 -2.50
C PRO A 777 -19.14 -4.24 -1.74
N LEU A 778 -19.98 -3.26 -1.43
CA LEU A 778 -21.24 -3.49 -0.71
C LEU A 778 -22.16 -4.44 -1.50
N LEU A 779 -22.39 -4.16 -2.79
CA LEU A 779 -23.22 -5.02 -3.64
C LEU A 779 -22.63 -6.43 -3.78
N GLN A 780 -21.30 -6.56 -3.94
CA GLN A 780 -20.62 -7.84 -4.05
C GLN A 780 -20.77 -8.70 -2.79
N GLU A 781 -20.58 -8.10 -1.62
CA GLU A 781 -20.69 -8.80 -0.34
C GLU A 781 -22.16 -9.16 -0.03
N LEU A 782 -23.12 -8.25 -0.27
CA LEU A 782 -24.54 -8.54 -0.09
C LEU A 782 -25.01 -9.68 -1.00
N TYR A 783 -24.57 -9.70 -2.26
CA TYR A 783 -24.85 -10.79 -3.18
C TYR A 783 -24.24 -12.12 -2.71
N ALA A 784 -22.98 -12.12 -2.26
CA ALA A 784 -22.28 -13.32 -1.79
C ALA A 784 -22.95 -13.92 -0.54
N ILE A 785 -23.30 -13.07 0.44
CA ILE A 785 -24.01 -13.46 1.66
C ILE A 785 -25.40 -14.01 1.30
N GLY A 786 -26.17 -13.28 0.49
CA GLY A 786 -27.52 -13.68 0.08
C GLY A 786 -27.53 -15.00 -0.67
N HIS A 787 -26.59 -15.22 -1.58
CA HIS A 787 -26.44 -16.48 -2.33
C HIS A 787 -26.13 -17.66 -1.40
N LYS A 788 -25.19 -17.51 -0.46
CA LYS A 788 -24.86 -18.56 0.52
C LYS A 788 -26.04 -18.88 1.43
N TRP A 789 -26.72 -17.86 1.93
CA TRP A 789 -27.87 -18.02 2.82
C TRP A 789 -29.02 -18.78 2.13
N ARG A 790 -29.35 -18.41 0.88
CA ARG A 790 -30.34 -19.14 0.06
C ARG A 790 -29.94 -20.60 -0.15
N LYS A 791 -28.67 -20.88 -0.44
CA LYS A 791 -28.17 -22.25 -0.60
C LYS A 791 -28.33 -23.07 0.70
N GLN A 792 -28.06 -22.47 1.85
CA GLN A 792 -28.28 -23.13 3.16
C GLN A 792 -29.75 -23.37 3.45
N GLN A 793 -30.64 -22.44 3.07
CA GLN A 793 -32.08 -22.64 3.20
C GLN A 793 -32.58 -23.78 2.33
N LEU A 794 -32.13 -23.88 1.07
CA LEU A 794 -32.47 -24.98 0.17
C LEU A 794 -32.03 -26.34 0.72
N VAL A 795 -30.84 -26.41 1.32
CA VAL A 795 -30.34 -27.63 1.99
C VAL A 795 -31.17 -27.97 3.24
N ARG A 796 -31.64 -26.96 3.98
CA ARG A 796 -32.51 -27.16 5.16
C ARG A 796 -33.95 -27.56 4.79
N SER A 797 -34.47 -27.12 3.64
CA SER A 797 -35.84 -27.42 3.21
C SER A 797 -36.01 -28.79 2.55
N SER A 798 -34.94 -29.40 2.04
CA SER A 798 -34.97 -30.73 1.38
C SER A 798 -33.94 -31.72 1.96
N PRO A 799 -34.04 -32.12 3.24
CA PRO A 799 -33.12 -33.08 3.84
C PRO A 799 -33.25 -34.51 3.27
N SER A 800 -34.43 -34.88 2.77
CA SER A 800 -34.75 -36.22 2.24
C SER A 800 -34.15 -36.53 0.87
N ASP A 801 -33.90 -35.52 0.03
CA ASP A 801 -33.34 -35.71 -1.33
C ASP A 801 -31.81 -35.87 -1.32
N CYS A 802 -31.13 -35.47 -0.23
CA CYS A 802 -29.69 -35.68 -0.09
C CYS A 802 -29.33 -37.15 0.23
N LEU A 803 -30.20 -37.89 0.92
CA LEU A 803 -29.99 -39.31 1.21
C LEU A 803 -30.17 -40.20 -0.02
N SER A 804 -31.10 -39.85 -0.92
CA SER A 804 -31.28 -40.55 -2.19
C SER A 804 -30.14 -40.24 -3.19
N LEU A 805 -29.65 -39.00 -3.26
CA LEU A 805 -28.49 -38.63 -4.09
C LEU A 805 -27.15 -39.22 -3.60
N GLN A 806 -26.98 -39.45 -2.29
CA GLN A 806 -25.81 -40.18 -1.76
C GLN A 806 -25.84 -41.68 -2.14
N SER A 807 -27.02 -42.30 -2.19
CA SER A 807 -27.18 -43.70 -2.62
C SER A 807 -27.09 -43.92 -4.13
N GLN A 808 -27.40 -42.90 -4.95
CA GLN A 808 -27.24 -42.97 -6.41
C GLN A 808 -25.80 -42.76 -6.89
N CYS A 809 -24.92 -42.19 -6.05
CA CYS A 809 -23.48 -42.08 -6.34
C CYS A 809 -22.68 -43.36 -6.07
N THR A 810 -23.30 -44.44 -5.58
CA THR A 810 -22.64 -45.72 -5.27
C THR A 810 -22.90 -46.84 -6.29
N SER A 811 -23.57 -46.55 -7.41
CA SER A 811 -23.90 -47.55 -8.45
C SER A 811 -23.25 -47.19 -9.79
N PRO A 812 -22.40 -48.05 -10.40
CA PRO A 812 -21.66 -47.71 -11.61
C PRO A 812 -22.47 -48.08 -12.86
N THR A 813 -23.43 -47.27 -13.29
CA THR A 813 -23.98 -47.37 -14.65
C THR A 813 -24.79 -46.13 -15.04
N HIS A 814 -24.58 -45.66 -16.28
CA HIS A 814 -25.25 -44.58 -17.03
C HIS A 814 -24.69 -43.16 -16.92
N SER A 815 -23.77 -42.83 -17.84
CA SER A 815 -23.49 -41.46 -18.29
C SER A 815 -23.40 -41.42 -19.82
N ARG A 816 -24.36 -40.78 -20.49
CA ARG A 816 -24.26 -40.09 -21.80
C ARG A 816 -25.68 -39.74 -22.31
N ALA A 817 -26.20 -38.56 -21.96
CA ALA A 817 -27.30 -37.94 -22.71
C ALA A 817 -27.46 -36.42 -22.46
N ASP A 818 -27.36 -35.93 -21.22
CA ASP A 818 -27.97 -34.61 -20.91
C ASP A 818 -27.06 -33.38 -20.99
N SER A 819 -25.96 -33.43 -21.74
CA SER A 819 -25.04 -32.27 -21.87
C SER A 819 -25.17 -31.49 -23.18
N ALA A 820 -26.15 -31.82 -24.03
CA ALA A 820 -26.34 -31.16 -25.33
C ALA A 820 -27.48 -30.11 -25.35
N GLU A 821 -28.40 -30.11 -24.38
CA GLU A 821 -29.61 -29.26 -24.46
C GLU A 821 -29.48 -27.86 -23.84
N VAL A 822 -28.40 -27.55 -23.11
CA VAL A 822 -28.25 -26.24 -22.44
C VAL A 822 -27.46 -25.22 -23.29
N LEU A 823 -26.82 -25.65 -24.38
CA LEU A 823 -26.00 -24.78 -25.25
C LEU A 823 -26.75 -24.21 -26.47
N ALA A 824 -28.06 -24.48 -26.62
CA ALA A 824 -28.84 -24.03 -27.79
C ALA A 824 -29.72 -22.78 -27.53
N ALA A 825 -29.69 -22.19 -26.33
CA ALA A 825 -30.59 -21.08 -25.97
C ALA A 825 -30.03 -19.66 -26.21
N GLU A 826 -28.80 -19.50 -26.73
CA GLU A 826 -28.15 -18.18 -26.87
C GLU A 826 -28.03 -17.62 -28.30
N ASN A 827 -28.45 -18.35 -29.34
CA ASN A 827 -28.39 -17.84 -30.72
C ASN A 827 -29.79 -17.68 -31.32
N GLY A 828 -30.37 -16.49 -31.12
CA GLY A 828 -31.57 -16.06 -31.83
C GLY A 828 -31.27 -15.78 -33.31
N ALA A 829 -31.76 -16.63 -34.20
CA ALA A 829 -31.98 -16.33 -35.62
C ALA A 829 -33.21 -17.11 -36.12
N ALA A 830 -34.12 -16.40 -36.80
CA ALA A 830 -35.42 -16.88 -37.28
C ALA A 830 -35.29 -17.84 -38.50
N PRO A 831 -36.36 -18.59 -38.86
CA PRO A 831 -36.26 -19.85 -39.60
C PRO A 831 -36.38 -19.66 -41.12
N THR A 832 -35.68 -20.49 -41.89
CA THR A 832 -36.01 -20.78 -43.30
C THR A 832 -36.08 -22.28 -43.52
N GLU A 833 -37.16 -22.67 -44.20
CA GLU A 833 -37.66 -24.01 -44.46
C GLU A 833 -36.75 -24.88 -45.34
N ASN A 834 -37.06 -26.19 -45.23
CA ASN A 834 -37.04 -27.23 -46.27
C ASN A 834 -35.73 -27.99 -46.57
N GLY A 835 -35.87 -29.32 -46.43
CA GLY A 835 -35.64 -30.19 -47.58
C GLY A 835 -34.52 -31.23 -47.45
N THR A 836 -34.87 -32.38 -46.89
CA THR A 836 -34.41 -33.73 -47.27
C THR A 836 -33.40 -33.85 -48.44
N ARG A 837 -32.21 -34.44 -48.19
CA ARG A 837 -31.69 -35.60 -48.96
C ARG A 837 -30.32 -36.11 -48.47
N LYS A 838 -30.31 -37.41 -48.16
CA LYS A 838 -29.34 -38.49 -48.50
C LYS A 838 -27.86 -38.13 -48.76
N LEU A 839 -27.00 -38.82 -47.98
CA LEU A 839 -25.65 -39.38 -48.29
C LEU A 839 -25.48 -39.81 -49.78
N PRO A 840 -24.25 -39.97 -50.34
CA PRO A 840 -23.04 -40.47 -49.66
C PRO A 840 -21.65 -39.93 -50.11
N ALA A 841 -20.63 -40.36 -49.34
CA ALA A 841 -19.24 -40.73 -49.71
C ALA A 841 -18.43 -39.85 -50.69
N GLU A 842 -17.37 -39.22 -50.18
CA GLU A 842 -15.96 -39.67 -50.27
C GLU A 842 -15.10 -38.93 -49.23
#